data_AF-A0A9F5J9Q2-F1
#
_entry.id   AF-A0A9F5J9Q2-F1
#
_cell.length_a   1.000
_cell.length_b   1.000
_cell.length_c   1.000
_cell.angle_alpha   90.00
_cell.angle_beta   90.00
_cell.angle_gamma   90.00
#
_symmetry.space_group_name_H-M   'P 1'
#
loop_
_entity.id
_entity.type
_entity.pdbx_description
1 polymer ?
#
loop_
_entity_poly.entity_id
_entity_poly.type
_entity_poly.pdbx_seq_one_letter_code
_entity_poly.pdbx_strand_id
1 'polypeptide(L)'
;MNIPVTLKLLEMASPAVSPDSSSHEALSSVNSMPACSPTSDSENLSPDELELLAKLEEQNRLLEADSKSLRSMNGSRRNSGSSLVSSSSASSNLSHLEEDTWILWGRIVNEWEEWRKRKEKLLKELIRKGIPHHFRAIVWQLLCSATDMPVKNQYSELLKMSSPCEKLIRRDIARTYPEHEFFKGQDSLGQEVLFNVMKAYSLVDREVGYCQGSAFIVGLLLMQMPEEEAFCVFVRLMQEYRLRELFKPTMAELGLCIYQFEYMLQEQLPELNIHFRSQSFLTSMYASSWFLTLFLTTFPLPVATRVFDIFMYEGLEIIFRVGMALLQFNQAELMQLDMEGMSQYFQKVIPHQFDSCPDKLILKAYQVKYNPKKMKRLEKEYTAIKNREMEEQIEIKRLRTENRLLKQRIETLEKESAALADRLIQGQVTRAQEAEENYIIKRELAVVKQQCCSATENLQKARSTIQQLQDQQGNPRFSEEFVSHLETELEQSRLRESETLSALKEMQDKVLDMEKNSLLPDENNVARLQEELKAMKVRESEAMKSFRELQQQVKELNDNWQTHLSRTGGRWKDSPRKNTMNDLQDELMNLRLRETQAQGEVRELRQRVVELETQDQIHSNLLSRMEQECSGLHEKVQYLTAQNKGLQTQLSETKRKHAESECKSKEEVMAVRLREADSMAAVAEMRQRIAELEIQREEGMIQGQLNNSDSSQYIRELKEQIDELKAEIRLIKGQKPFEDSMGFDGIHIVSHLAVDDDSLHSSDEELLTNPMVVGALQDVLYPLSPHNTHFLHGAESSGKESDGTTDSDPDEPASATEANGEIIFAEALGK
;
A
#
# COMPACT_ATOMS: atom_id res chain seq x y z
N MET A 1 38.52 -1.41 -21.07
CA MET A 1 39.61 -1.78 -20.14
C MET A 1 39.37 -3.25 -19.79
N ASN A 2 40.05 -4.21 -20.40
CA ASN A 2 41.49 -4.55 -20.35
C ASN A 2 41.89 -5.34 -19.09
N ILE A 3 42.08 -6.65 -19.34
CA ILE A 3 43.02 -7.58 -18.69
C ILE A 3 42.61 -8.14 -17.31
N PRO A 4 42.44 -9.48 -17.19
CA PRO A 4 42.27 -10.21 -15.93
C PRO A 4 43.57 -10.96 -15.55
N VAL A 5 43.42 -12.15 -14.93
CA VAL A 5 44.45 -13.19 -14.62
C VAL A 5 45.21 -13.02 -13.29
N THR A 6 44.94 -13.95 -12.36
CA THR A 6 46.04 -14.76 -11.79
C THR A 6 45.54 -16.15 -11.40
N LEU A 7 46.17 -17.20 -11.94
CA LEU A 7 46.06 -18.59 -11.50
C LEU A 7 47.04 -18.85 -10.36
N LYS A 8 46.77 -19.89 -9.56
CA LYS A 8 47.83 -20.83 -9.15
C LYS A 8 47.27 -22.22 -8.86
N LEU A 9 47.93 -23.23 -9.40
CA LEU A 9 47.65 -24.65 -9.17
C LEU A 9 48.43 -25.17 -7.96
N LEU A 10 48.02 -26.33 -7.45
CA LEU A 10 48.90 -27.49 -7.44
C LEU A 10 48.08 -28.79 -7.58
N GLU A 11 48.72 -29.84 -8.09
CA GLU A 11 48.09 -31.06 -8.63
C GLU A 11 48.48 -32.33 -7.84
N MET A 12 48.09 -33.49 -8.39
CA MET A 12 48.60 -34.86 -8.17
C MET A 12 47.91 -35.69 -7.07
N ALA A 13 47.51 -36.96 -7.31
CA ALA A 13 47.60 -37.78 -8.53
C ALA A 13 46.47 -38.84 -8.66
N SER A 14 46.30 -39.34 -9.88
CA SER A 14 45.47 -40.49 -10.31
C SER A 14 46.35 -41.77 -10.40
N PRO A 15 45.90 -42.96 -10.92
CA PRO A 15 44.56 -43.35 -11.40
C PRO A 15 44.02 -44.75 -11.00
N ALA A 16 42.73 -44.94 -11.27
CA ALA A 16 41.97 -46.14 -11.72
C ALA A 16 42.46 -47.60 -11.51
N VAL A 17 41.51 -48.50 -11.22
CA VAL A 17 41.13 -49.67 -12.07
C VAL A 17 39.83 -50.34 -11.56
N SER A 18 39.08 -50.98 -12.46
CA SER A 18 37.91 -51.86 -12.25
C SER A 18 37.97 -52.97 -13.34
N PRO A 19 37.10 -54.03 -13.39
CA PRO A 19 35.86 -54.31 -12.65
C PRO A 19 35.65 -55.81 -12.26
N ASP A 20 34.38 -56.20 -12.07
CA ASP A 20 33.72 -57.48 -12.45
C ASP A 20 33.37 -58.62 -11.45
N SER A 21 32.19 -59.20 -11.73
CA SER A 21 31.63 -60.53 -11.34
C SER A 21 31.31 -60.77 -9.84
N SER A 22 30.03 -60.71 -9.41
CA SER A 22 28.96 -61.76 -9.46
C SER A 22 29.01 -62.74 -8.27
N SER A 23 27.96 -63.46 -7.83
CA SER A 23 26.67 -63.83 -8.46
C SER A 23 25.66 -64.38 -7.42
N HIS A 24 24.34 -64.33 -7.69
CA HIS A 24 23.25 -65.20 -7.14
C HIS A 24 22.89 -65.09 -5.63
N GLU A 25 21.64 -64.78 -5.24
CA GLU A 25 20.46 -65.67 -4.97
C GLU A 25 20.51 -66.46 -3.62
N ALA A 26 19.43 -66.65 -2.85
CA ALA A 26 18.06 -66.11 -2.90
C ALA A 26 17.26 -66.29 -1.57
N LEU A 27 16.21 -65.47 -1.41
CA LEU A 27 14.89 -65.70 -0.78
C LEU A 27 14.68 -66.32 0.65
N SER A 28 13.82 -65.60 1.39
CA SER A 28 12.72 -66.09 2.27
C SER A 28 12.95 -66.58 3.72
N SER A 29 12.71 -65.65 4.66
CA SER A 29 11.63 -65.65 5.67
C SER A 29 11.46 -66.75 6.76
N VAL A 30 11.00 -66.27 7.93
CA VAL A 30 10.06 -66.87 8.93
C VAL A 30 10.61 -67.09 10.37
N ASN A 31 9.99 -66.37 11.31
CA ASN A 31 9.78 -66.61 12.75
C ASN A 31 10.90 -66.52 13.83
N SER A 32 10.63 -65.60 14.76
CA SER A 32 10.64 -65.76 16.23
C SER A 32 11.93 -65.63 17.05
N MET A 33 11.75 -65.06 18.24
CA MET A 33 12.79 -64.79 19.25
C MET A 33 13.29 -66.05 19.96
N PRO A 34 14.51 -65.99 20.49
CA PRO A 34 14.72 -66.26 21.92
C PRO A 34 15.37 -65.05 22.64
N ALA A 35 15.45 -65.11 23.98
CA ALA A 35 15.91 -64.01 24.82
C ALA A 35 17.29 -64.23 25.46
N CYS A 36 17.99 -63.12 25.73
CA CYS A 36 19.04 -62.90 26.74
C CYS A 36 20.16 -63.94 26.93
N SER A 37 21.39 -63.54 26.58
CA SER A 37 22.53 -63.51 27.53
C SER A 37 23.64 -62.58 26.99
N PRO A 38 24.40 -61.84 27.85
CA PRO A 38 25.40 -60.87 27.40
C PRO A 38 26.83 -61.43 27.31
N THR A 39 27.59 -60.92 26.35
CA THR A 39 29.07 -60.98 26.27
C THR A 39 29.58 -59.76 25.48
N SER A 40 30.76 -59.18 25.68
CA SER A 40 31.71 -59.23 26.80
C SER A 40 32.76 -58.12 26.58
N ASP A 41 32.44 -56.87 26.91
CA ASP A 41 33.36 -55.72 26.77
C ASP A 41 33.45 -54.97 28.09
N SER A 42 34.42 -55.35 28.95
CA SER A 42 34.68 -54.71 30.25
C SER A 42 36.09 -55.02 30.77
N GLU A 43 37.11 -54.53 30.08
CA GLU A 43 38.45 -54.36 30.65
C GLU A 43 38.95 -52.93 30.37
N ASN A 44 39.70 -52.35 31.32
CA ASN A 44 40.17 -50.94 31.38
C ASN A 44 39.14 -49.90 31.88
N LEU A 45 38.64 -50.08 33.10
CA LEU A 45 38.25 -48.97 33.99
C LEU A 45 39.40 -48.68 34.97
N SER A 46 39.57 -47.42 35.37
CA SER A 46 40.62 -47.01 36.31
C SER A 46 40.29 -47.41 37.77
N PRO A 47 41.30 -47.45 38.67
CA PRO A 47 41.07 -47.74 40.09
C PRO A 47 40.08 -46.78 40.76
N ASP A 48 40.13 -45.49 40.40
CA ASP A 48 39.26 -44.45 40.96
C ASP A 48 37.80 -44.62 40.51
N GLU A 49 37.58 -45.06 39.26
CA GLU A 49 36.24 -45.40 38.74
C GLU A 49 35.68 -46.66 39.40
N LEU A 50 36.52 -47.66 39.69
CA LEU A 50 36.13 -48.84 40.46
C LEU A 50 35.76 -48.50 41.90
N GLU A 51 36.51 -47.62 42.58
CA GLU A 51 36.16 -47.16 43.92
C GLU A 51 34.89 -46.29 43.92
N LEU A 52 34.66 -45.49 42.87
CA LEU A 52 33.43 -44.71 42.70
C LEU A 52 32.22 -45.61 42.45
N LEU A 53 32.34 -46.64 41.61
CA LEU A 53 31.29 -47.64 41.37
C LEU A 53 30.96 -48.41 42.66
N ALA A 54 31.96 -48.85 43.42
CA ALA A 54 31.74 -49.52 44.70
C ALA A 54 30.99 -48.63 45.71
N LYS A 55 31.30 -47.31 45.76
CA LYS A 55 30.57 -46.35 46.60
C LYS A 55 29.13 -46.12 46.14
N LEU A 56 28.88 -46.12 44.82
CA LEU A 56 27.54 -46.01 44.24
C LEU A 56 26.70 -47.27 44.50
N GLU A 57 27.27 -48.47 44.40
CA GLU A 57 26.58 -49.71 44.79
C GLU A 57 26.30 -49.76 46.30
N GLU A 58 27.23 -49.36 47.16
CA GLU A 58 27.02 -49.30 48.61
C GLU A 58 25.89 -48.31 48.97
N GLN A 59 25.84 -47.12 48.33
CA GLN A 59 24.72 -46.18 48.49
C GLN A 59 23.39 -46.74 47.95
N ASN A 60 23.38 -47.39 46.78
CA ASN A 60 22.17 -47.98 46.24
C ASN A 60 21.65 -49.13 47.13
N ARG A 61 22.55 -49.94 47.72
CA ARG A 61 22.17 -50.99 48.68
C ARG A 61 21.60 -50.42 49.98
N LEU A 62 22.09 -49.26 50.43
CA LEU A 62 21.52 -48.52 51.57
C LEU A 62 20.13 -47.95 51.24
N LEU A 63 19.95 -47.32 50.07
CA LEU A 63 18.65 -46.82 49.61
C LEU A 63 17.62 -47.95 49.44
N GLU A 64 18.02 -49.11 48.91
CA GLU A 64 17.15 -50.28 48.86
C GLU A 64 16.75 -50.78 50.26
N ALA A 65 17.69 -50.82 51.21
CA ALA A 65 17.41 -51.25 52.58
C ALA A 65 16.39 -50.32 53.26
N ASP A 66 16.54 -49.01 53.09
CA ASP A 66 15.61 -48.01 53.66
C ASP A 66 14.22 -48.08 52.98
N SER A 67 14.18 -48.32 51.66
CA SER A 67 12.92 -48.55 50.93
C SER A 67 12.15 -49.80 51.41
N LYS A 68 12.87 -50.83 51.87
CA LYS A 68 12.31 -52.07 52.41
C LYS A 68 11.91 -51.91 53.88
N SER A 69 12.66 -51.11 54.65
CA SER A 69 12.32 -50.70 56.02
C SER A 69 10.97 -49.95 56.05
N LEU A 70 10.81 -48.92 55.22
CA LEU A 70 9.58 -48.11 55.14
C LEU A 70 8.34 -48.91 54.71
N ARG A 71 8.50 -49.95 53.88
CA ARG A 71 7.37 -50.82 53.46
C ARG A 71 6.89 -51.77 54.55
N SER A 72 7.61 -51.94 55.66
CA SER A 72 7.29 -52.94 56.70
C SER A 72 6.23 -52.47 57.73
N MET A 73 5.94 -51.17 57.83
CA MET A 73 5.13 -50.62 58.94
C MET A 73 3.63 -50.40 58.66
N ASN A 74 3.17 -50.32 57.40
CA ASN A 74 1.77 -49.99 57.08
C ASN A 74 0.84 -51.22 56.99
N GLY A 75 0.74 -51.96 58.10
CA GLY A 75 0.23 -53.34 58.12
C GLY A 75 -0.93 -53.71 59.06
N SER A 76 -1.66 -52.79 59.73
CA SER A 76 -2.97 -53.15 60.34
C SER A 76 -3.77 -51.96 60.91
N ARG A 77 -4.98 -51.71 60.38
CA ARG A 77 -6.29 -51.66 61.10
C ARG A 77 -7.37 -50.94 60.28
N ARG A 78 -8.60 -51.45 60.34
CA ARG A 78 -9.82 -50.81 59.82
C ARG A 78 -10.69 -50.38 61.01
N ASN A 79 -11.23 -49.15 60.97
CA ASN A 79 -12.67 -48.83 61.05
C ASN A 79 -12.98 -47.47 61.73
N SER A 80 -13.80 -46.65 61.07
CA SER A 80 -14.68 -45.58 61.60
C SER A 80 -14.10 -44.44 62.46
N GLY A 81 -14.31 -43.19 62.04
CA GLY A 81 -14.10 -41.99 62.86
C GLY A 81 -14.20 -40.69 62.06
N SER A 82 -15.00 -39.73 62.52
CA SER A 82 -15.31 -38.46 61.82
C SER A 82 -14.09 -37.56 61.58
N SER A 83 -14.15 -36.82 60.46
CA SER A 83 -13.56 -35.49 60.19
C SER A 83 -12.41 -34.95 61.06
N LEU A 84 -11.30 -34.61 60.40
CA LEU A 84 -10.68 -33.27 60.46
C LEU A 84 -9.79 -33.07 59.22
N VAL A 85 -9.49 -31.81 58.86
CA VAL A 85 -8.76 -31.47 57.62
C VAL A 85 -7.25 -31.61 57.84
N SER A 86 -6.55 -32.28 56.92
CA SER A 86 -5.09 -32.32 56.85
C SER A 86 -4.61 -32.35 55.40
N SER A 87 -3.71 -31.43 55.03
CA SER A 87 -3.31 -31.12 53.65
C SER A 87 -2.27 -32.08 53.05
N SER A 88 -2.52 -33.39 53.12
CA SER A 88 -1.52 -34.42 52.78
C SER A 88 -1.93 -35.37 51.63
N SER A 89 -3.18 -35.31 51.16
CA SER A 89 -3.72 -36.24 50.14
C SER A 89 -3.53 -35.78 48.69
N ALA A 90 -2.89 -34.62 48.45
CA ALA A 90 -2.78 -34.04 47.11
C ALA A 90 -1.96 -34.94 46.15
N SER A 91 -0.78 -35.40 46.60
CA SER A 91 0.14 -36.17 45.76
C SER A 91 -0.41 -37.54 45.34
N SER A 92 -1.10 -38.25 46.25
CA SER A 92 -1.73 -39.55 45.96
C SER A 92 -2.95 -39.44 45.05
N ASN A 93 -3.68 -38.32 45.12
CA ASN A 93 -4.82 -38.08 44.25
C ASN A 93 -4.37 -37.62 42.85
N LEU A 94 -3.25 -36.89 42.75
CA LEU A 94 -2.67 -36.48 41.48
C LEU A 94 -2.13 -37.70 40.70
N SER A 95 -1.34 -38.56 41.34
CA SER A 95 -0.82 -39.76 40.66
C SER A 95 -1.94 -40.69 40.19
N HIS A 96 -3.01 -40.86 40.98
CA HIS A 96 -4.17 -41.65 40.57
C HIS A 96 -4.92 -41.00 39.38
N LEU A 97 -5.04 -39.66 39.34
CA LEU A 97 -5.62 -38.95 38.19
C LEU A 97 -4.76 -39.11 36.93
N GLU A 98 -3.45 -39.08 37.07
CA GLU A 98 -2.50 -39.24 35.96
C GLU A 98 -2.49 -40.68 35.44
N GLU A 99 -2.54 -41.69 36.31
CA GLU A 99 -2.72 -43.11 35.96
C GLU A 99 -4.08 -43.37 35.28
N ASP A 100 -5.19 -42.85 35.81
CA ASP A 100 -6.52 -42.95 35.18
C ASP A 100 -6.53 -42.28 33.79
N THR A 101 -5.90 -41.12 33.67
CA THR A 101 -5.76 -40.38 32.40
C THR A 101 -4.90 -41.16 31.41
N TRP A 102 -3.82 -41.79 31.87
CA TRP A 102 -2.95 -42.63 31.05
C TRP A 102 -3.68 -43.85 30.50
N ILE A 103 -4.38 -44.58 31.37
CA ILE A 103 -5.16 -45.77 31.02
C ILE A 103 -6.31 -45.40 30.06
N LEU A 104 -6.94 -44.25 30.25
CA LEU A 104 -7.98 -43.73 29.37
C LEU A 104 -7.44 -43.41 27.96
N TRP A 105 -6.35 -42.65 27.85
CA TRP A 105 -5.76 -42.31 26.54
C TRP A 105 -5.14 -43.52 25.83
N GLY A 106 -4.51 -44.44 26.56
CA GLY A 106 -4.07 -45.73 26.01
C GLY A 106 -5.22 -46.54 25.42
N ARG A 107 -6.39 -46.56 26.09
CA ARG A 107 -7.59 -47.18 25.53
C ARG A 107 -8.12 -46.43 24.30
N ILE A 108 -8.14 -45.11 24.31
CA ILE A 108 -8.59 -44.27 23.18
C ILE A 108 -7.74 -44.53 21.93
N VAL A 109 -6.42 -44.65 22.08
CA VAL A 109 -5.50 -44.95 20.98
C VAL A 109 -5.72 -46.38 20.45
N ASN A 110 -5.81 -47.37 21.33
CA ASN A 110 -6.01 -48.77 20.93
C ASN A 110 -7.40 -49.04 20.31
N GLU A 111 -8.43 -48.32 20.75
CA GLU A 111 -9.83 -48.42 20.28
C GLU A 111 -10.20 -47.28 19.29
N TRP A 112 -9.23 -46.63 18.62
CA TRP A 112 -9.44 -45.34 17.93
C TRP A 112 -10.66 -45.28 17.00
N GLU A 113 -10.82 -46.29 16.14
CA GLU A 113 -11.95 -46.36 15.20
C GLU A 113 -13.31 -46.53 15.88
N GLU A 114 -13.37 -47.13 17.07
CA GLU A 114 -14.58 -47.14 17.89
C GLU A 114 -14.79 -45.77 18.54
N TRP A 115 -13.76 -45.14 19.09
CA TRP A 115 -13.91 -43.83 19.76
C TRP A 115 -14.33 -42.74 18.77
N ARG A 116 -13.71 -42.69 17.59
CA ARG A 116 -14.07 -41.79 16.48
C ARG A 116 -15.53 -41.96 16.05
N LYS A 117 -16.06 -43.19 16.00
CA LYS A 117 -17.40 -43.48 15.46
C LYS A 117 -18.53 -43.52 16.50
N ARG A 118 -18.25 -43.93 17.75
CA ARG A 118 -19.27 -44.13 18.80
C ARG A 118 -19.15 -43.15 19.98
N LYS A 119 -17.97 -42.59 20.23
CA LYS A 119 -17.65 -41.78 21.43
C LYS A 119 -17.15 -40.37 21.07
N GLU A 120 -17.41 -39.91 19.84
CA GLU A 120 -16.86 -38.66 19.26
C GLU A 120 -16.98 -37.44 20.20
N LYS A 121 -18.15 -37.22 20.80
CA LYS A 121 -18.38 -36.09 21.72
C LYS A 121 -17.46 -36.13 22.95
N LEU A 122 -17.22 -37.32 23.50
CA LEU A 122 -16.33 -37.50 24.65
C LEU A 122 -14.86 -37.36 24.23
N LEU A 123 -14.47 -37.90 23.07
CA LEU A 123 -13.14 -37.68 22.48
C LEU A 123 -12.86 -36.18 22.29
N LYS A 124 -13.83 -35.44 21.73
CA LYS A 124 -13.79 -33.99 21.57
C LYS A 124 -13.60 -33.25 22.90
N GLU A 125 -14.34 -33.63 23.94
CA GLU A 125 -14.19 -33.05 25.29
C GLU A 125 -12.83 -33.37 25.93
N LEU A 126 -12.25 -34.54 25.66
CA LEU A 126 -10.92 -34.92 26.15
C LEU A 126 -9.80 -34.15 25.42
N ILE A 127 -9.86 -34.03 24.09
CA ILE A 127 -8.93 -33.18 23.31
C ILE A 127 -8.98 -31.72 23.80
N ARG A 128 -10.18 -31.20 24.09
CA ARG A 128 -10.36 -29.86 24.66
C ARG A 128 -9.75 -29.68 26.05
N LYS A 129 -9.72 -30.73 26.89
CA LYS A 129 -8.99 -30.75 28.17
C LYS A 129 -7.47 -30.90 28.01
N GLY A 130 -7.03 -31.47 26.88
CA GLY A 130 -5.63 -31.57 26.48
C GLY A 130 -5.18 -33.00 26.26
N ILE A 131 -4.31 -33.19 25.27
CA ILE A 131 -3.69 -34.49 25.00
C ILE A 131 -2.44 -34.60 25.88
N PRO A 132 -2.26 -35.67 26.68
CA PRO A 132 -1.04 -35.87 27.46
C PRO A 132 0.17 -36.02 26.53
N HIS A 133 1.31 -35.44 26.92
CA HIS A 133 2.47 -35.27 26.05
C HIS A 133 2.88 -36.55 25.30
N HIS A 134 3.07 -37.67 25.99
CA HIS A 134 3.53 -38.92 25.37
C HIS A 134 2.52 -39.55 24.39
N PHE A 135 1.25 -39.14 24.41
CA PHE A 135 0.24 -39.57 23.44
C PHE A 135 0.12 -38.66 22.21
N ARG A 136 0.62 -37.41 22.24
CA ARG A 136 0.48 -36.45 21.12
C ARG A 136 1.03 -36.98 19.81
N ALA A 137 2.20 -37.61 19.86
CA ALA A 137 2.85 -38.26 18.72
C ALA A 137 1.89 -39.15 17.91
N ILE A 138 1.10 -39.96 18.63
CA ILE A 138 0.18 -40.94 18.05
C ILE A 138 -1.18 -40.30 17.76
N VAL A 139 -1.72 -39.54 18.71
CA VAL A 139 -3.07 -38.94 18.59
C VAL A 139 -3.13 -37.90 17.46
N TRP A 140 -2.10 -37.09 17.24
CA TRP A 140 -2.06 -36.17 16.11
C TRP A 140 -2.02 -36.90 14.76
N GLN A 141 -1.17 -37.94 14.62
CA GLN A 141 -1.14 -38.81 13.43
C GLN A 141 -2.49 -39.50 13.17
N LEU A 142 -3.15 -39.99 14.22
CA LEU A 142 -4.46 -40.61 14.13
C LEU A 142 -5.56 -39.60 13.75
N LEU A 143 -5.51 -38.37 14.30
CA LEU A 143 -6.45 -37.28 14.01
C LEU A 143 -6.45 -36.92 12.53
N CYS A 144 -5.29 -36.57 11.96
CA CYS A 144 -5.15 -36.31 10.51
C CYS A 144 -4.98 -37.58 9.65
N SER A 145 -5.15 -38.78 10.24
CA SER A 145 -5.12 -40.08 9.58
C SER A 145 -3.87 -40.31 8.70
N ALA A 146 -2.71 -39.88 9.19
CA ALA A 146 -1.46 -39.76 8.45
C ALA A 146 -0.49 -40.95 8.58
N THR A 147 -0.86 -42.02 9.30
CA THR A 147 0.01 -43.18 9.59
C THR A 147 0.55 -43.85 8.32
N ASP A 148 -0.33 -44.14 7.37
CA ASP A 148 -0.06 -44.98 6.19
C ASP A 148 -0.14 -44.16 4.90
N MET A 149 0.70 -43.12 4.82
CA MET A 149 0.73 -42.18 3.70
C MET A 149 1.64 -42.62 2.55
N PRO A 150 1.17 -42.70 1.28
CA PRO A 150 2.01 -43.04 0.13
C PRO A 150 3.21 -42.12 -0.08
N VAL A 151 3.11 -40.85 0.35
CA VAL A 151 4.21 -39.87 0.27
C VAL A 151 5.34 -40.18 1.27
N LYS A 152 5.09 -40.96 2.33
CA LYS A 152 6.13 -41.39 3.29
C LYS A 152 7.26 -42.13 2.58
N ASN A 153 6.89 -43.09 1.73
CA ASN A 153 7.83 -43.88 0.91
C ASN A 153 8.67 -43.00 -0.05
N GLN A 154 8.14 -41.84 -0.46
CA GLN A 154 8.81 -40.89 -1.35
C GLN A 154 9.76 -39.94 -0.60
N TYR A 155 9.70 -39.88 0.74
CA TYR A 155 10.48 -38.93 1.53
C TYR A 155 11.98 -39.06 1.29
N SER A 156 12.50 -40.30 1.32
CA SER A 156 13.92 -40.58 1.05
C SER A 156 14.36 -40.27 -0.39
N GLU A 157 13.43 -40.06 -1.33
CA GLU A 157 13.72 -39.62 -2.70
C GLU A 157 13.71 -38.09 -2.79
N LEU A 158 12.72 -37.45 -2.17
CA LEU A 158 12.59 -35.99 -2.09
C LEU A 158 13.81 -35.33 -1.43
N LEU A 159 14.39 -35.95 -0.41
CA LEU A 159 15.62 -35.44 0.23
C LEU A 159 16.85 -35.43 -0.71
N LYS A 160 16.92 -36.33 -1.69
CA LYS A 160 18.02 -36.44 -2.67
C LYS A 160 17.91 -35.39 -3.79
N MET A 161 16.73 -34.83 -4.02
CA MET A 161 16.51 -33.73 -4.97
C MET A 161 17.01 -32.40 -4.37
N SER A 162 17.11 -31.34 -5.18
CA SER A 162 17.34 -29.97 -4.67
C SER A 162 16.10 -29.09 -4.85
N SER A 163 15.85 -28.22 -3.87
CA SER A 163 14.72 -27.28 -3.88
C SER A 163 15.18 -25.83 -4.11
N PRO A 164 14.47 -25.04 -4.94
CA PRO A 164 14.70 -23.60 -5.05
C PRO A 164 14.57 -22.86 -3.70
N CYS A 165 13.86 -23.43 -2.73
CA CYS A 165 13.55 -22.79 -1.45
C CYS A 165 14.66 -22.92 -0.39
N GLU A 166 15.71 -23.74 -0.61
CA GLU A 166 16.69 -24.11 0.44
C GLU A 166 17.33 -22.90 1.14
N LYS A 167 17.61 -21.81 0.42
CA LYS A 167 18.18 -20.58 1.00
C LYS A 167 17.20 -19.83 1.91
N LEU A 168 15.90 -19.85 1.61
CA LEU A 168 14.85 -19.25 2.44
C LEU A 168 14.60 -20.11 3.68
N ILE A 169 14.56 -21.43 3.50
CA ILE A 169 14.39 -22.42 4.58
C ILE A 169 15.50 -22.25 5.62
N ARG A 170 16.78 -22.29 5.23
CA ARG A 170 17.92 -22.17 6.17
C ARG A 170 17.90 -20.87 6.98
N ARG A 171 17.56 -19.74 6.34
CA ARG A 171 17.46 -18.43 7.02
C ARG A 171 16.38 -18.42 8.10
N ASP A 172 15.25 -19.08 7.84
CA ASP A 172 14.11 -19.08 8.76
C ASP A 172 14.24 -20.15 9.87
N ILE A 173 15.00 -21.23 9.63
CA ILE A 173 15.33 -22.23 10.65
C ILE A 173 16.17 -21.64 11.78
N ALA A 174 17.16 -20.80 11.48
CA ALA A 174 18.01 -20.14 12.48
C ALA A 174 17.24 -19.20 13.45
N ARG A 175 15.96 -18.93 13.19
CA ARG A 175 15.04 -18.17 14.06
C ARG A 175 13.82 -18.97 14.52
N THR A 176 13.78 -20.28 14.29
CA THR A 176 12.68 -21.18 14.70
C THR A 176 13.06 -21.88 16.00
N TYR A 177 12.40 -21.50 17.10
CA TYR A 177 12.66 -21.98 18.47
C TYR A 177 14.16 -21.94 18.91
N PRO A 178 14.90 -20.84 18.72
CA PRO A 178 16.37 -20.82 18.90
C PRO A 178 16.86 -21.15 20.32
N GLU A 179 16.03 -20.92 21.34
CA GLU A 179 16.36 -21.24 22.74
C GLU A 179 15.97 -22.66 23.17
N HIS A 180 15.21 -23.40 22.36
CA HIS A 180 14.79 -24.76 22.68
C HIS A 180 15.91 -25.75 22.42
N GLU A 181 16.27 -26.58 23.39
CA GLU A 181 17.49 -27.42 23.39
C GLU A 181 17.67 -28.24 22.11
N PHE A 182 16.60 -28.87 21.60
CA PHE A 182 16.64 -29.67 20.37
C PHE A 182 17.03 -28.87 19.10
N PHE A 183 16.75 -27.56 19.06
CA PHE A 183 17.04 -26.67 17.93
C PHE A 183 18.25 -25.75 18.19
N LYS A 184 18.76 -25.69 19.42
CA LYS A 184 19.83 -24.77 19.83
C LYS A 184 21.20 -25.19 19.28
N GLY A 185 22.06 -24.22 18.99
CA GLY A 185 23.35 -24.41 18.29
C GLY A 185 23.23 -24.28 16.77
N GLN A 186 24.34 -24.06 16.07
CA GLN A 186 24.35 -24.07 14.59
C GLN A 186 24.39 -25.51 14.08
N ASP A 187 23.64 -25.79 13.01
CA ASP A 187 23.56 -27.09 12.35
C ASP A 187 23.28 -28.25 13.34
N SER A 188 22.44 -27.97 14.34
CA SER A 188 21.97 -28.97 15.31
C SER A 188 21.00 -29.96 14.67
N LEU A 189 20.85 -31.15 15.26
CA LEU A 189 19.98 -32.21 14.72
C LEU A 189 18.56 -31.72 14.46
N GLY A 190 17.97 -30.93 15.36
CA GLY A 190 16.64 -30.34 15.17
C GLY A 190 16.58 -29.38 13.98
N GLN A 191 17.64 -28.61 13.70
CA GLN A 191 17.71 -27.76 12.52
C GLN A 191 17.88 -28.56 11.22
N GLU A 192 18.62 -29.67 11.24
CA GLU A 192 18.80 -30.55 10.08
C GLU A 192 17.48 -31.25 9.71
N VAL A 193 16.81 -31.91 10.66
CA VAL A 193 15.54 -32.61 10.38
C VAL A 193 14.41 -31.63 10.01
N LEU A 194 14.43 -30.40 10.57
CA LEU A 194 13.53 -29.32 10.14
C LEU A 194 13.84 -28.83 8.72
N PHE A 195 15.12 -28.73 8.33
CA PHE A 195 15.52 -28.42 6.97
C PHE A 195 15.03 -29.49 6.00
N ASN A 196 15.20 -30.76 6.33
CA ASN A 196 14.78 -31.90 5.53
C ASN A 196 13.25 -31.92 5.30
N VAL A 197 12.43 -31.80 6.35
CA VAL A 197 10.96 -31.79 6.21
C VAL A 197 10.49 -30.58 5.40
N MET A 198 11.00 -29.38 5.66
CA MET A 198 10.62 -28.19 4.88
C MET A 198 11.09 -28.27 3.42
N LYS A 199 12.28 -28.82 3.17
CA LYS A 199 12.82 -29.06 1.82
C LYS A 199 11.94 -30.05 1.06
N ALA A 200 11.66 -31.21 1.63
CA ALA A 200 10.80 -32.23 1.02
C ALA A 200 9.40 -31.69 0.73
N TYR A 201 8.77 -30.98 1.67
CA TYR A 201 7.45 -30.38 1.44
C TYR A 201 7.47 -29.40 0.26
N SER A 202 8.49 -28.53 0.17
CA SER A 202 8.62 -27.55 -0.93
C SER A 202 8.81 -28.17 -2.32
N LEU A 203 9.06 -29.48 -2.40
CA LEU A 203 9.13 -30.26 -3.63
C LEU A 203 7.82 -30.98 -3.95
N VAL A 204 7.05 -31.38 -2.93
CA VAL A 204 5.70 -31.96 -3.04
C VAL A 204 4.70 -30.91 -3.54
N ASP A 205 4.68 -29.73 -2.92
CA ASP A 205 3.81 -28.62 -3.35
C ASP A 205 4.65 -27.46 -3.87
N ARG A 206 4.78 -27.38 -5.20
CA ARG A 206 5.52 -26.31 -5.88
C ARG A 206 4.71 -25.02 -6.09
N GLU A 207 3.41 -25.02 -5.81
CA GLU A 207 2.59 -23.79 -5.84
C GLU A 207 2.81 -22.98 -4.57
N VAL A 208 2.87 -23.66 -3.41
CA VAL A 208 3.20 -23.05 -2.11
C VAL A 208 4.71 -22.95 -1.90
N GLY A 209 5.47 -23.99 -2.24
CA GLY A 209 6.91 -24.07 -2.01
C GLY A 209 7.25 -24.00 -0.53
N TYR A 210 7.86 -22.89 -0.10
CA TYR A 210 8.12 -22.57 1.30
C TYR A 210 7.46 -21.24 1.68
N CYS A 211 6.61 -21.25 2.70
CA CYS A 211 6.04 -20.04 3.27
C CYS A 211 6.61 -19.75 4.67
N GLN A 212 7.00 -18.49 4.92
CA GLN A 212 7.49 -18.04 6.22
C GLN A 212 6.46 -18.33 7.33
N GLY A 213 6.94 -18.84 8.47
CA GLY A 213 6.10 -19.21 9.61
C GLY A 213 5.73 -20.70 9.66
N SER A 214 5.62 -21.38 8.52
CA SER A 214 5.30 -22.81 8.47
C SER A 214 6.34 -23.70 9.19
N ALA A 215 7.61 -23.26 9.25
CA ALA A 215 8.66 -23.94 10.00
C ALA A 215 8.38 -24.07 11.51
N PHE A 216 7.61 -23.15 12.12
CA PHE A 216 7.22 -23.28 13.54
C PHE A 216 6.23 -24.43 13.77
N ILE A 217 5.35 -24.69 12.79
CA ILE A 217 4.42 -25.83 12.82
C ILE A 217 5.21 -27.14 12.74
N VAL A 218 6.11 -27.25 11.76
CA VAL A 218 6.94 -28.45 11.59
C VAL A 218 7.91 -28.64 12.77
N GLY A 219 8.47 -27.57 13.32
CA GLY A 219 9.28 -27.62 14.54
C GLY A 219 8.52 -28.17 15.74
N LEU A 220 7.25 -27.81 15.93
CA LEU A 220 6.41 -28.42 16.98
C LEU A 220 6.16 -29.91 16.72
N LEU A 221 5.90 -30.31 15.48
CA LEU A 221 5.71 -31.72 15.14
C LEU A 221 6.98 -32.54 15.46
N LEU A 222 8.15 -32.04 15.10
CA LEU A 222 9.46 -32.67 15.36
C LEU A 222 9.82 -32.72 16.87
N MET A 223 9.25 -31.84 17.71
CA MET A 223 9.35 -31.97 19.16
C MET A 223 8.53 -33.14 19.73
N GLN A 224 7.63 -33.75 18.95
CA GLN A 224 6.69 -34.79 19.43
C GLN A 224 6.79 -36.12 18.66
N MET A 225 7.24 -36.15 17.40
CA MET A 225 7.33 -37.35 16.58
C MET A 225 8.54 -37.32 15.62
N PRO A 226 8.98 -38.47 15.07
CA PRO A 226 10.12 -38.50 14.17
C PRO A 226 9.87 -37.80 12.82
N GLU A 227 10.94 -37.66 12.04
CA GLU A 227 11.01 -36.83 10.83
C GLU A 227 9.99 -37.22 9.74
N GLU A 228 9.84 -38.52 9.46
CA GLU A 228 8.90 -39.01 8.44
C GLU A 228 7.44 -38.84 8.86
N GLU A 229 7.11 -39.10 10.12
CA GLU A 229 5.79 -38.87 10.69
C GLU A 229 5.45 -37.38 10.70
N ALA A 230 6.38 -36.51 11.10
CA ALA A 230 6.21 -35.06 11.09
C ALA A 230 5.95 -34.53 9.67
N PHE A 231 6.67 -35.05 8.67
CA PHE A 231 6.40 -34.77 7.26
C PHE A 231 5.00 -35.23 6.82
N CYS A 232 4.59 -36.45 7.16
CA CYS A 232 3.27 -36.97 6.77
C CYS A 232 2.12 -36.20 7.42
N VAL A 233 2.25 -35.85 8.70
CA VAL A 233 1.30 -35.00 9.42
C VAL A 233 1.25 -33.60 8.80
N PHE A 234 2.39 -32.99 8.48
CA PHE A 234 2.43 -31.67 7.86
C PHE A 234 1.79 -31.66 6.46
N VAL A 235 2.05 -32.68 5.62
CA VAL A 235 1.36 -32.83 4.33
C VAL A 235 -0.16 -32.91 4.51
N ARG A 236 -0.67 -33.64 5.51
CA ARG A 236 -2.11 -33.69 5.80
C ARG A 236 -2.68 -32.38 6.35
N LEU A 237 -1.94 -31.65 7.19
CA LEU A 237 -2.35 -30.31 7.63
C LEU A 237 -2.49 -29.34 6.44
N MET A 238 -1.59 -29.43 5.47
CA MET A 238 -1.67 -28.63 4.25
C MET A 238 -2.88 -29.04 3.39
N GLN A 239 -3.10 -30.34 3.18
CA GLN A 239 -4.17 -30.87 2.33
C GLN A 239 -5.59 -30.69 2.93
N GLU A 240 -5.80 -31.00 4.21
CA GLU A 240 -7.13 -31.13 4.81
C GLU A 240 -7.52 -29.95 5.74
N TYR A 241 -6.54 -29.26 6.34
CA TYR A 241 -6.79 -28.24 7.39
C TYR A 241 -6.74 -26.80 6.86
N ARG A 242 -6.92 -26.60 5.53
CA ARG A 242 -6.86 -25.32 4.79
C ARG A 242 -5.52 -24.56 4.86
N LEU A 243 -4.48 -25.09 5.53
CA LEU A 243 -3.20 -24.38 5.67
C LEU A 243 -2.53 -24.10 4.32
N ARG A 244 -2.66 -25.01 3.34
CA ARG A 244 -2.19 -24.78 1.97
C ARG A 244 -2.68 -23.47 1.37
N GLU A 245 -3.98 -23.20 1.52
CA GLU A 245 -4.61 -22.03 0.92
C GLU A 245 -4.22 -20.73 1.66
N LEU A 246 -4.01 -20.79 2.99
CA LEU A 246 -3.41 -19.70 3.78
C LEU A 246 -1.99 -19.36 3.33
N PHE A 247 -1.19 -20.36 2.96
CA PHE A 247 0.22 -20.20 2.60
C PHE A 247 0.48 -19.95 1.10
N LYS A 248 -0.54 -19.95 0.23
CA LYS A 248 -0.39 -19.64 -1.20
C LYS A 248 0.22 -18.26 -1.43
N PRO A 249 1.06 -18.05 -2.47
CA PRO A 249 1.72 -16.77 -2.73
C PRO A 249 0.81 -15.54 -2.87
N THR A 250 -0.49 -15.73 -3.17
CA THR A 250 -1.49 -14.65 -3.26
C THR A 250 -2.01 -14.18 -1.89
N MET A 251 -1.80 -14.95 -0.82
CA MET A 251 -2.33 -14.69 0.53
C MET A 251 -3.85 -14.47 0.58
N ALA A 252 -4.60 -14.98 -0.40
CA ALA A 252 -6.02 -14.68 -0.57
C ALA A 252 -6.89 -15.22 0.58
N GLU A 253 -6.63 -16.45 1.03
CA GLU A 253 -7.29 -17.09 2.17
C GLU A 253 -6.91 -16.40 3.50
N LEU A 254 -5.66 -15.93 3.64
CA LEU A 254 -5.24 -15.14 4.81
C LEU A 254 -6.01 -13.82 4.86
N GLY A 255 -6.13 -13.12 3.74
CA GLY A 255 -6.94 -11.91 3.62
C GLY A 255 -8.42 -12.14 3.95
N LEU A 256 -8.98 -13.29 3.55
CA LEU A 256 -10.32 -13.71 3.95
C LEU A 256 -10.42 -13.92 5.47
N CYS A 257 -9.46 -14.63 6.09
CA CYS A 257 -9.47 -14.85 7.53
C CYS A 257 -9.33 -13.53 8.32
N ILE A 258 -8.51 -12.59 7.85
CA ILE A 258 -8.41 -11.24 8.41
C ILE A 258 -9.75 -10.48 8.27
N TYR A 259 -10.41 -10.53 7.11
CA TYR A 259 -11.73 -9.91 6.90
C TYR A 259 -12.80 -10.50 7.84
N GLN A 260 -12.87 -11.84 7.94
CA GLN A 260 -13.78 -12.54 8.84
C GLN A 260 -13.50 -12.19 10.32
N PHE A 261 -12.23 -12.06 10.71
CA PHE A 261 -11.83 -11.73 12.07
C PHE A 261 -12.11 -10.26 12.42
N GLU A 262 -11.84 -9.31 11.52
CA GLU A 262 -12.20 -7.91 11.70
C GLU A 262 -13.71 -7.73 11.83
N TYR A 263 -14.48 -8.48 11.04
CA TYR A 263 -15.94 -8.49 11.18
C TYR A 263 -16.38 -9.01 12.56
N MET A 264 -15.75 -10.06 13.11
CA MET A 264 -16.02 -10.52 14.48
C MET A 264 -15.67 -9.46 15.53
N LEU A 265 -14.54 -8.75 15.36
CA LEU A 265 -14.10 -7.64 16.20
C LEU A 265 -15.13 -6.50 16.18
N GLN A 266 -15.62 -6.11 14.99
CA GLN A 266 -16.66 -5.10 14.85
C GLN A 266 -18.02 -5.52 15.47
N GLU A 267 -18.38 -6.81 15.45
CA GLU A 267 -19.63 -7.32 16.03
C GLU A 267 -19.56 -7.55 17.56
N GLN A 268 -18.42 -7.97 18.10
CA GLN A 268 -18.29 -8.40 19.51
C GLN A 268 -17.53 -7.41 20.40
N LEU A 269 -16.72 -6.53 19.82
CA LEU A 269 -15.89 -5.54 20.52
C LEU A 269 -15.88 -4.19 19.75
N PRO A 270 -17.04 -3.56 19.50
CA PRO A 270 -17.17 -2.41 18.60
C PRO A 270 -16.33 -1.19 19.05
N GLU A 271 -16.23 -0.94 20.36
CA GLU A 271 -15.39 0.14 20.92
C GLU A 271 -13.92 -0.07 20.57
N LEU A 272 -13.42 -1.30 20.71
CA LEU A 272 -12.04 -1.67 20.37
C LEU A 272 -11.80 -1.60 18.86
N ASN A 273 -12.78 -1.96 18.04
CA ASN A 273 -12.72 -1.78 16.59
C ASN A 273 -12.61 -0.30 16.18
N ILE A 274 -13.39 0.57 16.83
CA ILE A 274 -13.33 2.02 16.61
C ILE A 274 -11.98 2.58 17.06
N HIS A 275 -11.48 2.16 18.23
CA HIS A 275 -10.15 2.55 18.72
C HIS A 275 -9.05 2.14 17.76
N PHE A 276 -8.98 0.86 17.38
CA PHE A 276 -7.98 0.34 16.43
C PHE A 276 -8.03 1.11 15.09
N ARG A 277 -9.22 1.37 14.55
CA ARG A 277 -9.39 2.17 13.32
C ARG A 277 -8.95 3.63 13.50
N SER A 278 -9.19 4.25 14.66
CA SER A 278 -8.71 5.61 14.96
C SER A 278 -7.17 5.69 15.04
N GLN A 279 -6.53 4.65 15.60
CA GLN A 279 -5.08 4.51 15.70
C GLN A 279 -4.42 3.97 14.40
N SER A 280 -5.22 3.74 13.34
CA SER A 280 -4.79 3.06 12.10
C SER A 280 -4.12 1.69 12.32
N PHE A 281 -4.42 1.03 13.44
CA PHE A 281 -3.86 -0.26 13.82
C PHE A 281 -4.64 -1.40 13.15
N LEU A 282 -4.17 -1.80 11.96
CA LEU A 282 -4.89 -2.74 11.10
C LEU A 282 -4.88 -4.17 11.66
N THR A 283 -6.00 -4.87 11.51
CA THR A 283 -6.19 -6.28 11.92
C THR A 283 -5.05 -7.20 11.44
N SER A 284 -4.52 -6.96 10.24
CA SER A 284 -3.41 -7.72 9.66
C SER A 284 -2.07 -7.55 10.38
N MET A 285 -1.85 -6.47 11.13
CA MET A 285 -0.57 -6.20 11.81
C MET A 285 -0.29 -7.17 12.95
N TYR A 286 -1.33 -7.60 13.67
CA TYR A 286 -1.21 -8.52 14.80
C TYR A 286 -1.77 -9.93 14.50
N ALA A 287 -2.87 -10.06 13.76
CA ALA A 287 -3.53 -11.35 13.58
C ALA A 287 -2.92 -12.24 12.48
N SER A 288 -2.08 -11.71 11.58
CA SER A 288 -1.52 -12.52 10.48
C SER A 288 -0.64 -13.67 10.98
N SER A 289 0.16 -13.44 12.03
CA SER A 289 0.97 -14.49 12.66
C SER A 289 0.12 -15.54 13.38
N TRP A 290 -1.03 -15.15 13.93
CA TRP A 290 -1.97 -16.06 14.60
C TRP A 290 -2.51 -17.12 13.64
N PHE A 291 -2.92 -16.71 12.43
CA PHE A 291 -3.38 -17.62 11.39
C PHE A 291 -2.22 -18.40 10.73
N LEU A 292 -1.13 -17.73 10.35
CA LEU A 292 0.00 -18.37 9.64
C LEU A 292 0.85 -19.29 10.53
N THR A 293 0.81 -19.16 11.86
CA THR A 293 1.63 -19.97 12.78
C THR A 293 0.80 -20.67 13.85
N LEU A 294 -0.53 -20.58 13.81
CA LEU A 294 -1.43 -21.22 14.78
C LEU A 294 -1.09 -20.82 16.24
N PHE A 295 -0.75 -19.54 16.42
CA PHE A 295 -0.18 -18.92 17.64
C PHE A 295 1.20 -19.43 18.10
N LEU A 296 1.91 -20.29 17.37
CA LEU A 296 3.23 -20.81 17.77
C LEU A 296 4.35 -19.76 17.82
N THR A 297 4.15 -18.60 17.20
CA THR A 297 5.02 -17.41 17.35
C THR A 297 4.49 -16.37 18.34
N THR A 298 3.38 -16.65 19.02
CA THR A 298 2.67 -15.72 19.92
C THR A 298 2.61 -16.22 21.37
N PHE A 299 2.57 -17.54 21.59
CA PHE A 299 2.55 -18.12 22.94
C PHE A 299 3.74 -19.05 23.18
N PRO A 300 4.22 -19.16 24.43
CA PRO A 300 5.10 -20.24 24.84
C PRO A 300 4.49 -21.63 24.58
N LEU A 301 5.37 -22.62 24.36
CA LEU A 301 5.00 -23.97 23.91
C LEU A 301 3.87 -24.65 24.72
N PRO A 302 3.76 -24.54 26.07
CA PRO A 302 2.66 -25.15 26.82
C PRO A 302 1.28 -24.63 26.40
N VAL A 303 1.14 -23.31 26.20
CA VAL A 303 -0.12 -22.69 25.77
C VAL A 303 -0.36 -22.94 24.28
N ALA A 304 0.67 -22.78 23.43
CA ALA A 304 0.55 -22.98 21.99
C ALA A 304 0.16 -24.43 21.63
N THR A 305 0.76 -25.43 22.30
CA THR A 305 0.44 -26.85 22.10
C THR A 305 -1.02 -27.15 22.48
N ARG A 306 -1.58 -26.48 23.51
CA ARG A 306 -2.99 -26.65 23.90
C ARG A 306 -3.96 -26.08 22.86
N VAL A 307 -3.58 -25.03 22.14
CA VAL A 307 -4.33 -24.54 20.96
C VAL A 307 -4.18 -25.49 19.78
N PHE A 308 -2.98 -26.04 19.56
CA PHE A 308 -2.66 -26.96 18.47
C PHE A 308 -3.37 -28.33 18.61
N ASP A 309 -3.44 -28.89 19.83
CA ASP A 309 -4.24 -30.08 20.18
C ASP A 309 -5.69 -29.94 19.69
N ILE A 310 -6.28 -28.76 19.86
CA ILE A 310 -7.66 -28.47 19.49
C ILE A 310 -7.79 -28.17 17.99
N PHE A 311 -6.83 -27.46 17.39
CA PHE A 311 -6.77 -27.23 15.95
C PHE A 311 -6.71 -28.55 15.16
N MET A 312 -5.98 -29.55 15.67
CA MET A 312 -5.92 -30.93 15.14
C MET A 312 -7.28 -31.67 15.12
N TYR A 313 -8.35 -31.11 15.70
CA TYR A 313 -9.70 -31.71 15.65
C TYR A 313 -10.82 -30.72 15.25
N GLU A 314 -10.67 -29.41 15.48
CA GLU A 314 -11.67 -28.37 15.13
C GLU A 314 -11.24 -27.48 13.96
N GLY A 315 -10.01 -27.60 13.46
CA GLY A 315 -9.47 -26.76 12.39
C GLY A 315 -9.43 -25.28 12.76
N LEU A 316 -9.48 -24.40 11.74
CA LEU A 316 -9.30 -22.96 11.91
C LEU A 316 -10.35 -22.26 12.81
N GLU A 317 -11.48 -22.88 13.16
CA GLU A 317 -12.47 -22.27 14.07
C GLU A 317 -11.85 -21.90 15.44
N ILE A 318 -10.95 -22.73 15.98
CA ILE A 318 -10.30 -22.41 17.25
C ILE A 318 -9.41 -21.16 17.16
N ILE A 319 -8.84 -20.87 15.98
CA ILE A 319 -7.94 -19.72 15.80
C ILE A 319 -8.72 -18.40 15.90
N PHE A 320 -9.89 -18.31 15.25
CA PHE A 320 -10.82 -17.18 15.43
C PHE A 320 -11.27 -17.02 16.89
N ARG A 321 -11.58 -18.14 17.55
CA ARG A 321 -12.04 -18.16 18.95
C ARG A 321 -10.96 -17.68 19.93
N VAL A 322 -9.74 -18.18 19.81
CA VAL A 322 -8.60 -17.81 20.66
C VAL A 322 -8.19 -16.36 20.41
N GLY A 323 -8.11 -15.93 19.15
CA GLY A 323 -7.80 -14.53 18.82
C GLY A 323 -8.83 -13.55 19.37
N MET A 324 -10.12 -13.89 19.34
CA MET A 324 -11.17 -13.06 19.92
C MET A 324 -11.17 -13.10 21.46
N ALA A 325 -10.84 -14.26 22.06
CA ALA A 325 -10.67 -14.37 23.51
C ALA A 325 -9.48 -13.53 24.03
N LEU A 326 -8.38 -13.45 23.28
CA LEU A 326 -7.24 -12.57 23.58
C LEU A 326 -7.67 -11.11 23.66
N LEU A 327 -8.41 -10.63 22.65
CA LEU A 327 -8.94 -9.26 22.63
C LEU A 327 -9.93 -9.03 23.78
N GLN A 328 -10.81 -9.99 24.08
CA GLN A 328 -11.74 -9.91 25.22
C GLN A 328 -11.05 -9.92 26.60
N PHE A 329 -9.87 -10.53 26.74
CA PHE A 329 -9.10 -10.46 27.99
C PHE A 329 -8.35 -9.13 28.16
N ASN A 330 -7.95 -8.48 27.06
CA ASN A 330 -7.06 -7.33 27.08
C ASN A 330 -7.72 -6.02 26.63
N GLN A 331 -9.03 -6.00 26.39
CA GLN A 331 -9.78 -4.83 25.92
C GLN A 331 -9.50 -3.58 26.78
N ALA A 332 -9.53 -3.70 28.11
CA ALA A 332 -9.35 -2.55 29.01
C ALA A 332 -7.97 -1.89 28.87
N GLU A 333 -6.90 -2.68 28.70
CA GLU A 333 -5.54 -2.16 28.48
C GLU A 333 -5.38 -1.64 27.05
N LEU A 334 -5.83 -2.39 26.05
CA LEU A 334 -5.71 -2.03 24.63
C LEU A 334 -6.46 -0.73 24.27
N MET A 335 -7.56 -0.41 24.96
CA MET A 335 -8.29 0.87 24.82
C MET A 335 -7.52 2.09 25.35
N GLN A 336 -6.48 1.90 26.16
CA GLN A 336 -5.66 2.97 26.74
C GLN A 336 -4.34 3.20 25.97
N LEU A 337 -4.02 2.31 25.02
CA LEU A 337 -2.74 2.30 24.30
C LEU A 337 -2.88 2.88 22.89
N ASP A 338 -1.83 3.53 22.40
CA ASP A 338 -1.69 3.99 21.03
C ASP A 338 -1.20 2.87 20.09
N MET A 339 -0.97 3.18 18.81
CA MET A 339 -0.53 2.22 17.79
C MET A 339 0.76 1.47 18.20
N GLU A 340 1.75 2.17 18.74
CA GLU A 340 3.01 1.54 19.18
C GLU A 340 2.81 0.75 20.48
N GLY A 341 2.15 1.34 21.48
CA GLY A 341 1.86 0.69 22.76
C GLY A 341 1.10 -0.61 22.59
N MET A 342 0.07 -0.64 21.73
CA MET A 342 -0.64 -1.87 21.38
C MET A 342 0.29 -2.90 20.74
N SER A 343 1.12 -2.49 19.76
CA SER A 343 2.08 -3.37 19.09
C SER A 343 3.08 -3.99 20.09
N GLN A 344 3.62 -3.20 21.02
CA GLN A 344 4.51 -3.69 22.07
C GLN A 344 3.77 -4.62 23.06
N TYR A 345 2.52 -4.32 23.42
CA TYR A 345 1.72 -5.11 24.34
C TYR A 345 1.38 -6.50 23.78
N PHE A 346 1.03 -6.59 22.49
CA PHE A 346 0.85 -7.87 21.77
C PHE A 346 2.13 -8.72 21.71
N GLN A 347 3.30 -8.09 21.65
CA GLN A 347 4.59 -8.78 21.52
C GLN A 347 5.22 -9.17 22.86
N LYS A 348 4.96 -8.42 23.95
CA LYS A 348 5.68 -8.58 25.23
C LYS A 348 4.81 -9.04 26.40
N VAL A 349 3.52 -8.68 26.44
CA VAL A 349 2.65 -8.92 27.61
C VAL A 349 1.69 -10.08 27.38
N ILE A 350 0.97 -10.06 26.26
CA ILE A 350 -0.01 -11.11 25.91
C ILE A 350 0.58 -12.53 25.84
N PRO A 351 1.82 -12.77 25.36
CA PRO A 351 2.40 -14.12 25.32
C PRO A 351 2.40 -14.84 26.66
N HIS A 352 2.77 -14.13 27.73
CA HIS A 352 3.01 -14.70 29.07
C HIS A 352 1.79 -14.69 29.99
N GLN A 353 0.69 -14.05 29.58
CA GLN A 353 -0.53 -13.89 30.38
C GLN A 353 -1.21 -15.22 30.76
N PHE A 354 -0.86 -16.32 30.10
CA PHE A 354 -1.50 -17.63 30.24
C PHE A 354 -0.56 -18.77 30.67
N ASP A 355 0.73 -18.50 30.90
CA ASP A 355 1.76 -19.53 31.14
C ASP A 355 1.42 -20.43 32.35
N SER A 356 0.84 -19.86 33.41
CA SER A 356 0.43 -20.61 34.61
C SER A 356 -0.92 -21.33 34.48
N CYS A 357 -1.73 -21.03 33.45
CA CYS A 357 -3.06 -21.65 33.27
C CYS A 357 -3.57 -21.50 31.81
N PRO A 358 -3.14 -22.38 30.88
CA PRO A 358 -3.63 -22.37 29.49
C PRO A 358 -5.15 -22.54 29.38
N ASP A 359 -5.76 -23.32 30.26
CA ASP A 359 -7.20 -23.62 30.20
C ASP A 359 -8.08 -22.38 30.41
N LYS A 360 -7.59 -21.34 31.10
CA LYS A 360 -8.27 -20.04 31.22
C LYS A 360 -8.52 -19.40 29.85
N LEU A 361 -7.58 -19.54 28.91
CA LEU A 361 -7.70 -19.07 27.53
C LEU A 361 -8.70 -19.93 26.74
N ILE A 362 -8.59 -21.26 26.84
CA ILE A 362 -9.44 -22.21 26.11
C ILE A 362 -10.91 -22.09 26.56
N LEU A 363 -11.17 -21.97 27.86
CA LEU A 363 -12.51 -21.75 28.41
C LEU A 363 -13.13 -20.44 27.89
N LYS A 364 -12.34 -19.36 27.77
CA LYS A 364 -12.79 -18.09 27.19
C LYS A 364 -13.04 -18.21 25.68
N ALA A 365 -12.20 -18.93 24.95
CA ALA A 365 -12.36 -19.19 23.51
C ALA A 365 -13.69 -19.92 23.19
N TYR A 366 -14.18 -20.78 24.08
CA TYR A 366 -15.51 -21.40 23.92
C TYR A 366 -16.69 -20.52 24.38
N GLN A 367 -16.45 -19.43 25.12
CA GLN A 367 -17.47 -18.39 25.38
C GLN A 367 -17.65 -17.43 24.19
N VAL A 368 -16.64 -17.30 23.31
CA VAL A 368 -16.74 -16.49 22.08
C VAL A 368 -17.85 -17.01 21.17
N LYS A 369 -18.67 -16.10 20.65
CA LYS A 369 -19.69 -16.41 19.66
C LYS A 369 -19.03 -16.55 18.28
N TYR A 370 -19.08 -17.74 17.70
CA TYR A 370 -18.66 -18.01 16.33
C TYR A 370 -19.84 -18.62 15.57
N ASN A 371 -20.09 -18.16 14.34
CA ASN A 371 -21.25 -18.53 13.55
C ASN A 371 -20.80 -19.03 12.16
N PRO A 372 -20.72 -20.36 11.94
CA PRO A 372 -20.25 -20.93 10.68
C PRO A 372 -21.08 -20.50 9.45
N LYS A 373 -22.39 -20.25 9.61
CA LYS A 373 -23.25 -19.73 8.53
C LYS A 373 -22.88 -18.29 8.17
N LYS A 374 -22.49 -17.47 9.15
CA LYS A 374 -22.05 -16.09 8.94
C LYS A 374 -20.68 -16.04 8.28
N MET A 375 -19.73 -16.91 8.67
CA MET A 375 -18.42 -17.00 8.02
C MET A 375 -18.54 -17.37 6.53
N LYS A 376 -19.37 -18.37 6.19
CA LYS A 376 -19.64 -18.73 4.79
C LYS A 376 -20.40 -17.66 3.98
N ARG A 377 -21.06 -16.69 4.65
CA ARG A 377 -21.59 -15.49 3.98
C ARG A 377 -20.46 -14.48 3.72
N LEU A 378 -19.66 -14.17 4.73
CA LEU A 378 -18.52 -13.25 4.63
C LEU A 378 -17.48 -13.72 3.61
N GLU A 379 -17.31 -15.03 3.45
CA GLU A 379 -16.50 -15.68 2.40
C GLU A 379 -16.99 -15.34 0.98
N LYS A 380 -18.29 -15.47 0.72
CA LYS A 380 -18.89 -15.06 -0.57
C LYS A 380 -18.83 -13.54 -0.78
N GLU A 381 -19.04 -12.77 0.28
CA GLU A 381 -19.02 -11.31 0.27
C GLU A 381 -17.61 -10.78 -0.06
N TYR A 382 -16.58 -11.29 0.62
CA TYR A 382 -15.17 -11.00 0.36
C TYR A 382 -14.75 -11.42 -1.06
N THR A 383 -15.20 -12.59 -1.53
CA THR A 383 -14.94 -13.04 -2.90
C THR A 383 -15.56 -12.09 -3.93
N ALA A 384 -16.80 -11.64 -3.72
CA ALA A 384 -17.45 -10.65 -4.59
C ALA A 384 -16.76 -9.27 -4.55
N ILE A 385 -16.23 -8.85 -3.40
CA ILE A 385 -15.41 -7.65 -3.27
C ILE A 385 -14.11 -7.80 -4.06
N LYS A 386 -13.38 -8.92 -3.93
CA LYS A 386 -12.10 -9.14 -4.63
C LYS A 386 -12.25 -9.35 -6.14
N ASN A 387 -13.36 -9.92 -6.60
CA ASN A 387 -13.67 -9.97 -8.03
C ASN A 387 -13.90 -8.56 -8.59
N ARG A 388 -14.68 -7.72 -7.90
CA ARG A 388 -14.91 -6.33 -8.30
C ARG A 388 -13.62 -5.50 -8.29
N GLU A 389 -12.79 -5.63 -7.24
CA GLU A 389 -11.46 -4.99 -7.19
C GLU A 389 -10.58 -5.42 -8.38
N MET A 390 -10.65 -6.69 -8.81
CA MET A 390 -9.90 -7.19 -9.97
C MET A 390 -10.43 -6.60 -11.28
N GLU A 391 -11.75 -6.55 -11.46
CA GLU A 391 -12.42 -5.94 -12.61
C GLU A 391 -12.07 -4.44 -12.73
N GLU A 392 -12.17 -3.70 -11.62
CA GLU A 392 -11.77 -2.29 -11.53
C GLU A 392 -10.27 -2.12 -11.85
N GLN A 393 -9.38 -2.99 -11.37
CA GLN A 393 -7.95 -2.95 -11.71
C GLN A 393 -7.65 -3.32 -13.17
N ILE A 394 -8.48 -4.13 -13.84
CA ILE A 394 -8.36 -4.42 -15.27
C ILE A 394 -8.78 -3.18 -16.09
N GLU A 395 -9.92 -2.58 -15.77
CA GLU A 395 -10.41 -1.38 -16.47
C GLU A 395 -9.49 -0.17 -16.22
N ILE A 396 -8.97 0.02 -15.01
CA ILE A 396 -7.95 1.04 -14.71
C ILE A 396 -6.67 0.83 -15.56
N LYS A 397 -6.26 -0.42 -15.83
CA LYS A 397 -5.12 -0.69 -16.73
C LYS A 397 -5.45 -0.36 -18.18
N ARG A 398 -6.64 -0.75 -18.67
CA ARG A 398 -7.14 -0.40 -20.00
C ARG A 398 -7.20 1.12 -20.21
N LEU A 399 -7.90 1.83 -19.33
CA LEU A 399 -8.00 3.30 -19.36
C LEU A 399 -6.63 3.99 -19.29
N ARG A 400 -5.66 3.45 -18.53
CA ARG A 400 -4.27 3.95 -18.53
C ARG A 400 -3.56 3.72 -19.87
N THR A 401 -3.75 2.59 -20.53
CA THR A 401 -3.19 2.35 -21.87
C THR A 401 -3.84 3.24 -22.93
N GLU A 402 -5.15 3.44 -22.87
CA GLU A 402 -5.90 4.30 -23.79
C GLU A 402 -5.53 5.79 -23.61
N ASN A 403 -5.48 6.28 -22.37
CA ASN A 403 -5.00 7.63 -22.06
C ASN A 403 -3.56 7.88 -22.54
N ARG A 404 -2.70 6.85 -22.56
CA ARG A 404 -1.34 6.95 -23.11
C ARG A 404 -1.37 7.14 -24.63
N LEU A 405 -2.19 6.37 -25.35
CA LEU A 405 -2.34 6.48 -26.80
C LEU A 405 -2.98 7.82 -27.20
N LEU A 406 -4.01 8.26 -26.49
CA LEU A 406 -4.66 9.56 -26.70
C LEU A 406 -3.67 10.72 -26.50
N LYS A 407 -2.84 10.69 -25.45
CA LYS A 407 -1.77 11.69 -25.25
C LYS A 407 -0.75 11.70 -26.38
N GLN A 408 -0.33 10.53 -26.88
CA GLN A 408 0.56 10.46 -28.05
C GLN A 408 -0.09 11.01 -29.32
N ARG A 409 -1.40 10.80 -29.52
CA ARG A 409 -2.12 11.38 -30.67
C ARG A 409 -2.27 12.90 -30.55
N ILE A 410 -2.54 13.43 -29.35
CA ILE A 410 -2.55 14.87 -29.06
C ILE A 410 -1.17 15.48 -29.35
N GLU A 411 -0.09 14.91 -28.80
CA GLU A 411 1.30 15.37 -29.03
C GLU A 411 1.69 15.35 -30.52
N THR A 412 1.13 14.40 -31.29
CA THR A 412 1.33 14.33 -32.75
C THR A 412 0.56 15.46 -33.45
N LEU A 413 -0.72 15.66 -33.12
CA LEU A 413 -1.57 16.71 -33.69
C LEU A 413 -1.07 18.13 -33.33
N GLU A 414 -0.51 18.32 -32.13
CA GLU A 414 0.14 19.57 -31.72
C GLU A 414 1.37 19.88 -32.59
N LYS A 415 2.20 18.88 -32.91
CA LYS A 415 3.34 19.02 -33.83
C LYS A 415 2.89 19.27 -35.27
N GLU A 416 1.86 18.56 -35.74
CA GLU A 416 1.25 18.79 -37.07
C GLU A 416 0.68 20.22 -37.17
N SER A 417 0.02 20.71 -36.10
CA SER A 417 -0.55 22.06 -36.00
C SER A 417 0.50 23.16 -35.94
N ALA A 418 1.57 22.99 -35.14
CA ALA A 418 2.70 23.90 -35.09
C ALA A 418 3.37 24.02 -36.47
N ALA A 419 3.67 22.90 -37.12
CA ALA A 419 4.26 22.88 -38.46
C ALA A 419 3.34 23.48 -39.55
N LEU A 420 2.01 23.47 -39.36
CA LEU A 420 1.07 24.19 -40.22
C LEU A 420 1.10 25.70 -39.95
N ALA A 421 1.16 26.13 -38.69
CA ALA A 421 1.28 27.53 -38.32
C ALA A 421 2.60 28.14 -38.84
N ASP A 422 3.73 27.46 -38.65
CA ASP A 422 5.05 27.88 -39.15
C ASP A 422 5.04 28.06 -40.67
N ARG A 423 4.48 27.10 -41.43
CA ARG A 423 4.33 27.22 -42.89
C ARG A 423 3.45 28.39 -43.30
N LEU A 424 2.37 28.67 -42.55
CA LEU A 424 1.46 29.78 -42.85
C LEU A 424 2.09 31.14 -42.53
N ILE A 425 2.84 31.25 -41.43
CA ILE A 425 3.63 32.43 -41.07
C ILE A 425 4.71 32.66 -42.13
N GLN A 426 5.50 31.65 -42.47
CA GLN A 426 6.53 31.74 -43.52
C GLN A 426 5.91 32.19 -44.86
N GLY A 427 4.78 31.59 -45.24
CA GLY A 427 4.02 31.96 -46.44
C GLY A 427 3.31 33.32 -46.36
N GLN A 428 3.25 33.99 -45.21
CA GLN A 428 2.89 35.42 -45.10
C GLN A 428 4.12 36.31 -45.17
N VAL A 429 5.22 35.95 -44.49
CA VAL A 429 6.50 36.68 -44.54
C VAL A 429 7.03 36.77 -45.97
N THR A 430 7.05 35.67 -46.72
CA THR A 430 7.49 35.67 -48.12
C THR A 430 6.63 36.58 -48.99
N ARG A 431 5.29 36.56 -48.85
CA ARG A 431 4.40 37.48 -49.58
C ARG A 431 4.56 38.94 -49.17
N ALA A 432 4.94 39.22 -47.92
CA ALA A 432 5.25 40.57 -47.46
C ALA A 432 6.57 41.07 -48.08
N GLN A 433 7.60 40.21 -48.15
CA GLN A 433 8.87 40.48 -48.81
C GLN A 433 8.66 40.73 -50.33
N GLU A 434 7.94 39.84 -51.01
CA GLU A 434 7.56 40.00 -52.43
C GLU A 434 6.80 41.31 -52.69
N ALA A 435 5.95 41.75 -51.76
CA ALA A 435 5.21 43.01 -51.86
C ALA A 435 6.10 44.25 -51.64
N GLU A 436 7.07 44.17 -50.72
CA GLU A 436 8.05 45.23 -50.46
C GLU A 436 9.03 45.38 -51.65
N GLU A 437 9.55 44.26 -52.18
CA GLU A 437 10.37 44.24 -53.41
C GLU A 437 9.59 44.80 -54.60
N ASN A 438 8.32 44.40 -54.78
CA ASN A 438 7.43 44.98 -55.80
C ASN A 438 7.29 46.51 -55.65
N TYR A 439 7.21 47.02 -54.42
CA TYR A 439 7.09 48.46 -54.16
C TYR A 439 8.40 49.19 -54.49
N ILE A 440 9.55 48.62 -54.14
CA ILE A 440 10.88 49.14 -54.50
C ILE A 440 11.05 49.19 -56.02
N ILE A 441 10.78 48.07 -56.73
CA ILE A 441 10.87 48.00 -58.20
C ILE A 441 9.94 49.03 -58.86
N LYS A 442 8.70 49.20 -58.38
CA LYS A 442 7.77 50.21 -58.90
C LYS A 442 8.25 51.63 -58.67
N ARG A 443 8.94 51.91 -57.55
CA ARG A 443 9.56 53.20 -57.26
C ARG A 443 10.77 53.48 -58.16
N GLU A 444 11.65 52.51 -58.36
CA GLU A 444 12.80 52.62 -59.26
C GLU A 444 12.38 52.81 -60.72
N LEU A 445 11.39 52.02 -61.19
CA LEU A 445 10.78 52.17 -62.51
C LEU A 445 10.18 53.58 -62.72
N ALA A 446 9.59 54.18 -61.69
CA ALA A 446 9.07 55.55 -61.76
C ALA A 446 10.20 56.59 -61.88
N VAL A 447 11.30 56.43 -61.13
CA VAL A 447 12.48 57.30 -61.23
C VAL A 447 13.13 57.19 -62.61
N VAL A 448 13.32 55.98 -63.14
CA VAL A 448 13.89 55.77 -64.48
C VAL A 448 12.99 56.35 -65.57
N LYS A 449 11.66 56.20 -65.47
CA LYS A 449 10.71 56.85 -66.39
C LYS A 449 10.82 58.38 -66.34
N GLN A 450 10.92 58.97 -65.14
CA GLN A 450 11.10 60.42 -65.00
C GLN A 450 12.44 60.89 -65.60
N GLN A 451 13.51 60.12 -65.42
CA GLN A 451 14.81 60.39 -66.05
C GLN A 451 14.71 60.35 -67.58
N CYS A 452 14.10 59.32 -68.17
CA CYS A 452 13.86 59.24 -69.62
C CYS A 452 13.01 60.40 -70.16
N CYS A 453 11.97 60.84 -69.44
CA CYS A 453 11.19 62.04 -69.80
C CYS A 453 12.07 63.30 -69.77
N SER A 454 12.89 63.49 -68.74
CA SER A 454 13.80 64.64 -68.66
C SER A 454 14.88 64.62 -69.75
N ALA A 455 15.36 63.43 -70.14
CA ALA A 455 16.32 63.24 -71.22
C ALA A 455 15.69 63.57 -72.58
N THR A 456 14.46 63.10 -72.86
CA THR A 456 13.74 63.42 -74.10
C THR A 456 13.38 64.91 -74.19
N GLU A 457 12.96 65.54 -73.09
CA GLU A 457 12.80 67.00 -73.02
C GLU A 457 14.09 67.75 -73.35
N ASN A 458 15.22 67.35 -72.76
CA ASN A 458 16.50 68.02 -72.98
C ASN A 458 17.03 67.81 -74.39
N LEU A 459 16.82 66.61 -74.96
CA LEU A 459 17.13 66.30 -76.35
C LEU A 459 16.23 67.10 -77.32
N GLN A 460 14.96 67.31 -76.98
CA GLN A 460 14.06 68.19 -77.74
C GLN A 460 14.46 69.67 -77.64
N LYS A 461 14.88 70.16 -76.46
CA LYS A 461 15.45 71.50 -76.26
C LYS A 461 16.71 71.67 -77.12
N ALA A 462 17.64 70.72 -77.07
CA ALA A 462 18.85 70.71 -77.90
C ALA A 462 18.52 70.74 -79.41
N ARG A 463 17.57 69.91 -79.89
CA ARG A 463 17.08 69.95 -81.28
C ARG A 463 16.54 71.33 -81.67
N SER A 464 15.74 71.98 -80.81
CA SER A 464 15.24 73.32 -81.08
C SER A 464 16.32 74.41 -81.02
N THR A 465 17.36 74.24 -80.20
CA THR A 465 18.54 75.12 -80.20
C THR A 465 19.35 74.96 -81.48
N ILE A 466 19.56 73.72 -81.96
CA ILE A 466 20.21 73.43 -83.25
C ILE A 466 19.40 74.06 -84.41
N GLN A 467 18.07 73.96 -84.39
CA GLN A 467 17.19 74.61 -85.35
C GLN A 467 17.38 76.14 -85.35
N GLN A 468 17.40 76.78 -84.18
CA GLN A 468 17.63 78.23 -84.05
C GLN A 468 19.03 78.67 -84.50
N LEU A 469 20.05 77.82 -84.32
CA LEU A 469 21.41 78.07 -84.82
C LEU A 469 21.50 77.89 -86.35
N GLN A 470 20.69 77.01 -86.95
CA GLN A 470 20.56 76.87 -88.40
C GLN A 470 19.82 78.07 -89.03
N ASP A 471 18.77 78.58 -88.38
CA ASP A 471 18.08 79.81 -88.81
C ASP A 471 18.94 81.08 -88.63
N GLN A 472 20.03 81.03 -87.84
CA GLN A 472 20.96 82.14 -87.60
C GLN A 472 22.34 81.96 -88.26
N GLN A 473 22.42 81.55 -89.54
CA GLN A 473 23.68 81.64 -90.30
C GLN A 473 23.64 82.56 -91.52
N GLY A 474 23.74 83.85 -91.23
CA GLY A 474 24.09 84.92 -92.18
C GLY A 474 25.52 85.46 -92.04
N ASN A 475 26.45 84.75 -91.39
CA ASN A 475 27.87 85.14 -91.33
C ASN A 475 28.80 83.97 -90.92
N PRO A 476 29.97 83.74 -91.56
CA PRO A 476 30.84 82.61 -91.26
C PRO A 476 32.06 82.96 -90.39
N ARG A 477 32.12 82.44 -89.14
CA ARG A 477 33.34 82.07 -88.38
C ARG A 477 33.03 81.64 -86.94
N PHE A 478 32.75 80.35 -86.73
CA PHE A 478 33.05 79.65 -85.47
C PHE A 478 33.42 78.19 -85.78
N SER A 479 34.12 77.52 -84.86
CA SER A 479 35.01 76.41 -85.19
C SER A 479 34.32 75.10 -85.54
N GLU A 480 34.94 74.35 -86.46
CA GLU A 480 34.68 72.94 -86.78
C GLU A 480 34.77 72.05 -85.53
N GLU A 481 35.62 72.42 -84.57
CA GLU A 481 35.75 71.79 -83.25
C GLU A 481 34.46 71.87 -82.42
N PHE A 482 33.66 72.95 -82.56
CA PHE A 482 32.40 73.10 -81.82
C PHE A 482 31.29 72.20 -82.40
N VAL A 483 31.31 71.98 -83.72
CA VAL A 483 30.43 71.01 -84.38
C VAL A 483 30.81 69.59 -83.94
N SER A 484 32.09 69.24 -83.99
CA SER A 484 32.58 67.92 -83.54
C SER A 484 32.33 67.66 -82.04
N HIS A 485 32.37 68.69 -81.20
CA HIS A 485 31.99 68.58 -79.79
C HIS A 485 30.49 68.31 -79.61
N LEU A 486 29.62 69.00 -80.36
CA LEU A 486 28.18 68.74 -80.34
C LEU A 486 27.81 67.38 -80.93
N GLU A 487 28.53 66.90 -81.96
CA GLU A 487 28.34 65.56 -82.53
C GLU A 487 28.73 64.47 -81.51
N THR A 488 29.87 64.62 -80.84
CA THR A 488 30.30 63.67 -79.80
C THR A 488 29.41 63.72 -78.54
N GLU A 489 28.86 64.88 -78.17
CA GLU A 489 27.86 64.98 -77.09
C GLU A 489 26.52 64.35 -77.50
N LEU A 490 26.07 64.55 -78.75
CA LEU A 490 24.87 63.92 -79.30
C LEU A 490 25.01 62.39 -79.34
N GLU A 491 26.18 61.89 -79.71
CA GLU A 491 26.45 60.45 -79.79
C GLU A 491 26.54 59.81 -78.39
N GLN A 492 27.18 60.49 -77.42
CA GLN A 492 27.09 60.10 -76.00
C GLN A 492 25.67 60.23 -75.41
N SER A 493 24.85 61.15 -75.90
CA SER A 493 23.43 61.25 -75.51
C SER A 493 22.63 60.08 -76.07
N ARG A 494 22.87 59.67 -77.32
CA ARG A 494 22.24 58.50 -77.96
C ARG A 494 22.66 57.19 -77.32
N LEU A 495 23.92 57.05 -76.90
CA LEU A 495 24.38 55.87 -76.17
C LEU A 495 23.62 55.73 -74.84
N ARG A 496 23.52 56.81 -74.05
CA ARG A 496 22.74 56.84 -72.80
C ARG A 496 21.23 56.63 -73.02
N GLU A 497 20.66 57.13 -74.11
CA GLU A 497 19.27 56.87 -74.52
C GLU A 497 19.07 55.37 -74.82
N SER A 498 20.01 54.73 -75.53
CA SER A 498 19.99 53.29 -75.82
C SER A 498 20.15 52.44 -74.54
N GLU A 499 21.08 52.81 -73.65
CA GLU A 499 21.30 52.13 -72.36
C GLU A 499 20.06 52.20 -71.45
N THR A 500 19.45 53.38 -71.32
CA THR A 500 18.23 53.55 -70.51
C THR A 500 17.01 52.83 -71.10
N LEU A 501 16.88 52.78 -72.44
CA LEU A 501 15.85 51.96 -73.10
C LEU A 501 16.09 50.46 -72.92
N SER A 502 17.34 50.00 -72.94
CA SER A 502 17.70 48.61 -72.66
C SER A 502 17.36 48.22 -71.22
N ALA A 503 17.71 49.07 -70.24
CA ALA A 503 17.38 48.85 -68.83
C ALA A 503 15.85 48.90 -68.55
N LEU A 504 15.11 49.80 -69.22
CA LEU A 504 13.64 49.82 -69.17
C LEU A 504 13.04 48.52 -69.70
N LYS A 505 13.58 47.98 -70.80
CA LYS A 505 13.11 46.71 -71.36
C LYS A 505 13.42 45.53 -70.43
N GLU A 506 14.62 45.47 -69.86
CA GLU A 506 14.98 44.42 -68.90
C GLU A 506 14.10 44.45 -67.63
N MET A 507 13.76 45.64 -67.13
CA MET A 507 12.76 45.79 -66.05
C MET A 507 11.36 45.36 -66.49
N GLN A 508 10.95 45.67 -67.71
CA GLN A 508 9.63 45.27 -68.24
C GLN A 508 9.51 43.76 -68.42
N ASP A 509 10.57 43.10 -68.92
CA ASP A 509 10.64 41.65 -69.05
C ASP A 509 10.67 40.97 -67.66
N LYS A 510 11.36 41.55 -66.66
CA LYS A 510 11.30 41.09 -65.25
C LYS A 510 9.92 41.24 -64.62
N VAL A 511 9.23 42.35 -64.84
CA VAL A 511 7.84 42.55 -64.35
C VAL A 511 6.90 41.52 -64.97
N LEU A 512 7.03 41.23 -66.27
CA LEU A 512 6.22 40.19 -66.93
C LEU A 512 6.46 38.79 -66.35
N ASP A 513 7.71 38.43 -66.03
CA ASP A 513 7.99 37.12 -65.42
C ASP A 513 7.55 37.06 -63.94
N MET A 514 7.56 38.18 -63.21
CA MET A 514 6.93 38.30 -61.88
C MET A 514 5.40 38.19 -61.92
N GLU A 515 4.71 38.84 -62.86
CA GLU A 515 3.26 38.73 -63.04
C GLU A 515 2.84 37.29 -63.41
N LYS A 516 3.67 36.61 -64.20
CA LYS A 516 3.51 35.20 -64.59
C LYS A 516 3.73 34.22 -63.44
N ASN A 517 4.66 34.51 -62.52
CA ASN A 517 4.86 33.74 -61.29
C ASN A 517 3.82 34.06 -60.20
N SER A 518 3.16 35.22 -60.27
CA SER A 518 2.09 35.62 -59.33
C SER A 518 0.77 34.87 -59.54
N LEU A 519 0.60 34.24 -60.71
CA LEU A 519 -0.58 33.46 -61.08
C LEU A 519 -0.31 31.95 -60.97
N LEU A 520 -0.23 31.42 -59.73
CA LEU A 520 -0.80 30.12 -59.32
C LEU A 520 -0.41 29.73 -57.88
N PRO A 521 -1.42 29.57 -57.00
CA PRO A 521 -1.43 28.39 -56.11
C PRO A 521 -2.48 27.36 -56.53
N ASP A 522 -2.04 26.11 -56.66
CA ASP A 522 -2.78 24.86 -56.49
C ASP A 522 -3.98 24.46 -57.39
N GLU A 523 -4.44 25.30 -58.35
CA GLU A 523 -5.48 24.83 -59.31
C GLU A 523 -5.07 23.54 -60.04
N ASN A 524 -3.79 23.36 -60.38
CA ASN A 524 -3.31 22.17 -61.10
C ASN A 524 -3.47 20.86 -60.29
N ASN A 525 -3.32 20.86 -58.96
CA ASN A 525 -3.53 19.65 -58.17
C ASN A 525 -5.03 19.35 -58.02
N VAL A 526 -5.86 20.38 -57.83
CA VAL A 526 -7.32 20.23 -57.81
C VAL A 526 -7.84 19.73 -59.16
N ALA A 527 -7.35 20.28 -60.27
CA ALA A 527 -7.68 19.85 -61.62
C ALA A 527 -7.26 18.39 -61.85
N ARG A 528 -6.03 18.00 -61.49
CA ARG A 528 -5.55 16.62 -61.66
C ARG A 528 -6.35 15.61 -60.84
N LEU A 529 -6.70 15.94 -59.58
CA LEU A 529 -7.56 15.10 -58.75
C LEU A 529 -9.00 15.02 -59.30
N GLN A 530 -9.52 16.09 -59.90
CA GLN A 530 -10.82 16.05 -60.60
C GLN A 530 -10.76 15.24 -61.90
N GLU A 531 -9.64 15.23 -62.64
CA GLU A 531 -9.45 14.38 -63.81
C GLU A 531 -9.28 12.91 -63.44
N GLU A 532 -8.49 12.60 -62.41
CA GLU A 532 -8.35 11.25 -61.84
C GLU A 532 -9.72 10.69 -61.40
N LEU A 533 -10.55 11.53 -60.74
CA LEU A 533 -11.92 11.18 -60.34
C LEU A 533 -12.86 10.97 -61.54
N LYS A 534 -12.79 11.82 -62.57
CA LYS A 534 -13.54 11.64 -63.82
C LYS A 534 -13.15 10.34 -64.53
N ALA A 535 -11.84 10.08 -64.66
CA ALA A 535 -11.30 8.87 -65.28
C ALA A 535 -11.60 7.59 -64.49
N MET A 536 -11.84 7.68 -63.18
CA MET A 536 -12.34 6.56 -62.37
C MET A 536 -13.82 6.29 -62.64
N LYS A 537 -14.67 7.33 -62.64
CA LYS A 537 -16.11 7.20 -62.95
C LYS A 537 -16.39 6.72 -64.38
N VAL A 538 -15.57 7.12 -65.36
CA VAL A 538 -15.69 6.60 -66.73
C VAL A 538 -15.46 5.08 -66.75
N ARG A 539 -14.36 4.59 -66.17
CA ARG A 539 -14.06 3.14 -66.09
C ARG A 539 -15.14 2.34 -65.33
N GLU A 540 -15.69 2.91 -64.26
CA GLU A 540 -16.83 2.32 -63.55
C GLU A 540 -18.06 2.20 -64.47
N SER A 541 -18.40 3.27 -65.20
CA SER A 541 -19.54 3.29 -66.12
C SER A 541 -19.36 2.33 -67.31
N GLU A 542 -18.12 2.15 -67.79
CA GLU A 542 -17.75 1.20 -68.84
C GLU A 542 -17.87 -0.25 -68.35
N ALA A 543 -17.42 -0.55 -67.12
CA ALA A 543 -17.59 -1.86 -66.50
C ALA A 543 -19.08 -2.20 -66.26
N MET A 544 -19.89 -1.23 -65.82
CA MET A 544 -21.35 -1.40 -65.71
C MET A 544 -22.02 -1.55 -67.09
N LYS A 545 -21.47 -0.95 -68.16
CA LYS A 545 -21.97 -1.10 -69.52
C LYS A 545 -21.67 -2.49 -70.08
N SER A 546 -20.42 -2.96 -69.99
CA SER A 546 -20.04 -4.30 -70.45
C SER A 546 -20.75 -5.41 -69.67
N PHE A 547 -20.97 -5.25 -68.36
CA PHE A 547 -21.77 -6.19 -67.57
C PHE A 547 -23.23 -6.29 -68.07
N ARG A 548 -23.87 -5.15 -68.40
CA ARG A 548 -25.23 -5.13 -68.97
C ARG A 548 -25.28 -5.70 -70.39
N GLU A 549 -24.26 -5.44 -71.21
CA GLU A 549 -24.14 -6.05 -72.55
C GLU A 549 -23.99 -7.57 -72.45
N LEU A 550 -23.26 -8.08 -71.46
CA LEU A 550 -23.08 -9.51 -71.23
C LEU A 550 -24.38 -10.16 -70.70
N GLN A 551 -25.12 -9.50 -69.82
CA GLN A 551 -26.48 -9.92 -69.43
C GLN A 551 -27.45 -9.94 -70.61
N GLN A 552 -27.41 -8.93 -71.48
CA GLN A 552 -28.24 -8.86 -72.68
C GLN A 552 -27.88 -9.96 -73.69
N GLN A 553 -26.59 -10.26 -73.91
CA GLN A 553 -26.15 -11.37 -74.76
C GLN A 553 -26.59 -12.73 -74.22
N VAL A 554 -26.48 -12.96 -72.89
CA VAL A 554 -26.98 -14.19 -72.26
C VAL A 554 -28.50 -14.32 -72.44
N LYS A 555 -29.25 -13.23 -72.31
CA LYS A 555 -30.69 -13.22 -72.56
C LYS A 555 -31.01 -13.51 -74.04
N GLU A 556 -30.33 -12.86 -74.98
CA GLU A 556 -30.54 -13.08 -76.41
C GLU A 556 -30.16 -14.51 -76.83
N LEU A 557 -29.12 -15.10 -76.25
CA LEU A 557 -28.79 -16.52 -76.42
C LEU A 557 -29.90 -17.44 -75.89
N ASN A 558 -30.43 -17.17 -74.69
CA ASN A 558 -31.56 -17.90 -74.14
C ASN A 558 -32.81 -17.78 -75.01
N ASP A 559 -33.16 -16.57 -75.45
CA ASP A 559 -34.38 -16.30 -76.21
C ASP A 559 -34.28 -16.87 -77.64
N ASN A 560 -33.08 -16.86 -78.25
CA ASN A 560 -32.78 -17.59 -79.48
C ASN A 560 -32.84 -19.11 -79.29
N TRP A 561 -32.37 -19.64 -78.15
CA TRP A 561 -32.43 -21.07 -77.82
C TRP A 561 -33.87 -21.55 -77.59
N GLN A 562 -34.68 -20.80 -76.86
CA GLN A 562 -36.13 -21.00 -76.72
C GLN A 562 -36.84 -20.97 -78.08
N THR A 563 -36.47 -20.02 -78.94
CA THR A 563 -36.99 -19.91 -80.31
C THR A 563 -36.53 -21.09 -81.18
N HIS A 564 -35.30 -21.58 -81.03
CA HIS A 564 -34.78 -22.74 -81.75
C HIS A 564 -35.47 -24.05 -81.31
N LEU A 565 -35.67 -24.25 -80.00
CA LEU A 565 -36.47 -25.34 -79.45
C LEU A 565 -37.90 -25.32 -80.03
N SER A 566 -38.53 -24.15 -80.03
CA SER A 566 -39.89 -23.96 -80.58
C SER A 566 -39.96 -24.24 -82.09
N ARG A 567 -38.95 -23.83 -82.86
CA ARG A 567 -38.86 -24.06 -84.32
C ARG A 567 -38.47 -25.49 -84.71
N THR A 568 -37.80 -26.23 -83.83
CA THR A 568 -37.29 -27.58 -84.12
C THR A 568 -38.22 -28.69 -83.58
N GLY A 569 -39.47 -28.33 -83.25
CA GLY A 569 -40.53 -29.23 -82.80
C GLY A 569 -41.01 -30.22 -83.86
N GLY A 570 -40.15 -31.18 -84.23
CA GLY A 570 -40.48 -32.37 -85.01
C GLY A 570 -40.14 -32.30 -86.50
N ARG A 571 -38.90 -32.72 -86.86
CA ARG A 571 -38.54 -33.59 -88.02
C ARG A 571 -37.03 -33.53 -88.30
N TRP A 572 -36.27 -34.41 -87.64
CA TRP A 572 -34.93 -34.81 -88.10
C TRP A 572 -34.84 -36.33 -88.01
N LYS A 573 -34.48 -36.99 -89.11
CA LYS A 573 -34.38 -38.45 -89.21
C LYS A 573 -33.00 -38.83 -89.73
N ASP A 574 -32.40 -39.81 -89.06
CA ASP A 574 -31.21 -40.60 -89.42
C ASP A 574 -29.85 -39.88 -89.60
N SER A 575 -28.82 -40.51 -89.03
CA SER A 575 -27.35 -40.39 -89.19
C SER A 575 -26.73 -39.23 -90.00
N PRO A 576 -25.69 -38.53 -89.50
CA PRO A 576 -24.56 -39.13 -88.76
C PRO A 576 -24.46 -38.68 -87.29
N ARG A 577 -25.59 -38.32 -86.67
CA ARG A 577 -25.62 -37.50 -85.46
C ARG A 577 -25.37 -38.22 -84.12
N LYS A 578 -24.99 -39.50 -84.06
CA LYS A 578 -24.90 -40.17 -82.74
C LYS A 578 -23.72 -39.66 -81.90
N ASN A 579 -22.58 -39.38 -82.52
CA ASN A 579 -21.47 -38.73 -81.82
C ASN A 579 -21.83 -37.27 -81.51
N THR A 580 -22.20 -36.45 -82.51
CA THR A 580 -22.51 -35.04 -82.24
C THR A 580 -23.72 -34.79 -81.33
N MET A 581 -24.66 -35.74 -81.22
CA MET A 581 -25.71 -35.72 -80.19
C MET A 581 -25.12 -36.03 -78.81
N ASN A 582 -24.24 -37.02 -78.68
CA ASN A 582 -23.53 -37.28 -77.42
C ASN A 582 -22.65 -36.08 -77.04
N ASP A 583 -21.87 -35.52 -77.97
CA ASP A 583 -21.00 -34.36 -77.76
C ASP A 583 -21.82 -33.15 -77.28
N LEU A 584 -22.95 -32.85 -77.93
CA LEU A 584 -23.88 -31.79 -77.50
C LEU A 584 -24.62 -32.11 -76.19
N GLN A 585 -24.82 -33.39 -75.88
CA GLN A 585 -25.46 -33.84 -74.63
C GLN A 585 -24.49 -33.80 -73.46
N ASP A 586 -23.21 -34.06 -73.70
CA ASP A 586 -22.10 -33.87 -72.76
C ASP A 586 -21.77 -32.38 -72.59
N GLU A 587 -21.81 -31.56 -73.64
CA GLU A 587 -21.75 -30.10 -73.51
C GLU A 587 -22.94 -29.56 -72.71
N LEU A 588 -24.16 -30.01 -72.99
CA LEU A 588 -25.36 -29.65 -72.21
C LEU A 588 -25.25 -30.12 -70.75
N MET A 589 -24.65 -31.28 -70.48
CA MET A 589 -24.41 -31.78 -69.13
C MET A 589 -23.33 -30.96 -68.41
N ASN A 590 -22.24 -30.59 -69.10
CA ASN A 590 -21.19 -29.71 -68.56
C ASN A 590 -21.66 -28.25 -68.36
N LEU A 591 -22.60 -27.78 -69.17
CA LEU A 591 -23.25 -26.48 -69.00
C LEU A 591 -24.23 -26.51 -67.83
N ARG A 592 -25.04 -27.57 -67.68
CA ARG A 592 -25.89 -27.78 -66.49
C ARG A 592 -25.08 -27.96 -65.21
N LEU A 593 -23.90 -28.59 -65.29
CA LEU A 593 -23.00 -28.71 -64.14
C LEU A 593 -22.47 -27.33 -63.73
N ARG A 594 -22.03 -26.51 -64.68
CA ARG A 594 -21.64 -25.11 -64.42
C ARG A 594 -22.80 -24.23 -63.95
N GLU A 595 -24.00 -24.44 -64.48
CA GLU A 595 -25.21 -23.73 -64.05
C GLU A 595 -25.58 -24.08 -62.61
N THR A 596 -25.60 -25.38 -62.25
CA THR A 596 -25.89 -25.83 -60.89
C THR A 596 -24.78 -25.47 -59.89
N GLN A 597 -23.52 -25.42 -60.34
CA GLN A 597 -22.41 -24.87 -59.56
C GLN A 597 -22.60 -23.36 -59.30
N ALA A 598 -22.84 -22.55 -60.34
CA ALA A 598 -23.09 -21.12 -60.17
C ALA A 598 -24.35 -20.82 -59.34
N GLN A 599 -25.40 -21.64 -59.44
CA GLN A 599 -26.56 -21.60 -58.55
C GLN A 599 -26.23 -22.06 -57.12
N GLY A 600 -25.16 -22.83 -56.90
CA GLY A 600 -24.58 -23.11 -55.59
C GLY A 600 -23.88 -21.86 -55.04
N GLU A 601 -22.91 -21.32 -55.78
CA GLU A 601 -22.14 -20.13 -55.44
C GLU A 601 -23.05 -18.92 -55.13
N VAL A 602 -24.10 -18.70 -55.93
CA VAL A 602 -25.09 -17.63 -55.69
C VAL A 602 -25.94 -17.88 -54.43
N ARG A 603 -26.18 -19.13 -54.02
CA ARG A 603 -26.87 -19.44 -52.76
C ARG A 603 -25.94 -19.24 -51.55
N GLU A 604 -24.68 -19.66 -51.66
CA GLU A 604 -23.65 -19.43 -50.65
C GLU A 604 -23.41 -17.92 -50.42
N LEU A 605 -23.26 -17.14 -51.49
CA LEU A 605 -23.15 -15.68 -51.40
C LEU A 605 -24.39 -15.03 -50.78
N ARG A 606 -25.61 -15.51 -51.10
CA ARG A 606 -26.85 -15.01 -50.46
C ARG A 606 -26.92 -15.34 -48.97
N GLN A 607 -26.54 -16.56 -48.58
CA GLN A 607 -26.43 -16.90 -47.16
C GLN A 607 -25.40 -15.99 -46.47
N ARG A 608 -24.25 -15.75 -47.11
CA ARG A 608 -23.20 -14.90 -46.55
C ARG A 608 -23.61 -13.43 -46.41
N VAL A 609 -24.47 -12.91 -47.30
CA VAL A 609 -25.07 -11.58 -47.11
C VAL A 609 -25.96 -11.56 -45.86
N VAL A 610 -26.86 -12.54 -45.67
CA VAL A 610 -27.74 -12.60 -44.49
C VAL A 610 -26.94 -12.78 -43.18
N GLU A 611 -25.84 -13.54 -43.21
CA GLU A 611 -24.90 -13.64 -42.09
C GLU A 611 -24.24 -12.29 -41.75
N LEU A 612 -23.90 -11.48 -42.76
CA LEU A 612 -23.33 -10.15 -42.56
C LEU A 612 -24.38 -9.12 -42.11
N GLU A 613 -25.59 -9.15 -42.65
CA GLU A 613 -26.71 -8.29 -42.24
C GLU A 613 -27.11 -8.56 -40.78
N THR A 614 -27.18 -9.83 -40.38
CA THR A 614 -27.46 -10.19 -38.97
C THR A 614 -26.29 -9.85 -38.05
N GLN A 615 -25.04 -9.99 -38.51
CA GLN A 615 -23.86 -9.54 -37.76
C GLN A 615 -23.84 -8.02 -37.56
N ASP A 616 -24.13 -7.24 -38.61
CA ASP A 616 -24.21 -5.77 -38.54
C ASP A 616 -25.33 -5.31 -37.61
N GLN A 617 -26.51 -5.93 -37.70
CA GLN A 617 -27.63 -5.65 -36.79
C GLN A 617 -27.30 -5.98 -35.32
N ILE A 618 -26.50 -7.02 -35.05
CA ILE A 618 -25.99 -7.32 -33.70
C ILE A 618 -24.98 -6.26 -33.25
N HIS A 619 -24.04 -5.87 -34.10
CA HIS A 619 -23.05 -4.84 -33.79
C HIS A 619 -23.71 -3.47 -33.53
N SER A 620 -24.70 -3.08 -34.33
CA SER A 620 -25.49 -1.85 -34.15
C SER A 620 -26.24 -1.83 -32.82
N ASN A 621 -26.91 -2.94 -32.46
CA ASN A 621 -27.57 -3.09 -31.16
C ASN A 621 -26.59 -3.07 -29.98
N LEU A 622 -25.37 -3.60 -30.15
CA LEU A 622 -24.33 -3.53 -29.13
C LEU A 622 -23.79 -2.10 -28.98
N LEU A 623 -23.55 -1.41 -30.10
CA LEU A 623 -23.07 -0.02 -30.12
C LEU A 623 -24.05 0.90 -29.36
N SER A 624 -25.34 0.81 -29.67
CA SER A 624 -26.39 1.61 -29.01
C SER A 624 -26.46 1.39 -27.49
N ARG A 625 -26.24 0.15 -27.01
CA ARG A 625 -26.13 -0.13 -25.57
C ARG A 625 -24.89 0.50 -24.96
N MET A 626 -23.74 0.40 -25.63
CA MET A 626 -22.50 1.03 -25.18
C MET A 626 -22.59 2.57 -25.18
N GLU A 627 -23.32 3.17 -26.12
CA GLU A 627 -23.62 4.61 -26.13
C GLU A 627 -24.50 5.02 -24.93
N GLN A 628 -25.51 4.22 -24.59
CA GLN A 628 -26.37 4.44 -23.42
C GLN A 628 -25.60 4.28 -22.10
N GLU A 629 -24.74 3.25 -21.99
CA GLU A 629 -23.87 3.04 -20.82
C GLU A 629 -22.83 4.17 -20.68
N CYS A 630 -22.19 4.59 -21.78
CA CYS A 630 -21.30 5.76 -21.81
C CYS A 630 -22.02 7.04 -21.37
N SER A 631 -23.29 7.22 -21.75
CA SER A 631 -24.10 8.38 -21.35
C SER A 631 -24.37 8.38 -19.84
N GLY A 632 -24.81 7.26 -19.26
CA GLY A 632 -25.03 7.13 -17.82
C GLY A 632 -23.73 7.24 -17.00
N LEU A 633 -22.60 6.76 -17.54
CA LEU A 633 -21.28 6.98 -16.96
C LEU A 633 -20.87 8.47 -17.02
N HIS A 634 -21.18 9.18 -18.10
CA HIS A 634 -20.90 10.60 -18.25
C HIS A 634 -21.69 11.44 -17.23
N GLU A 635 -22.99 11.18 -17.06
CA GLU A 635 -23.83 11.80 -16.02
C GLU A 635 -23.27 11.55 -14.61
N LYS A 636 -22.87 10.30 -14.32
CA LYS A 636 -22.26 9.93 -13.03
C LYS A 636 -20.92 10.64 -12.80
N VAL A 637 -20.11 10.84 -13.84
CA VAL A 637 -18.87 11.63 -13.77
C VAL A 637 -19.16 13.12 -13.55
N GLN A 638 -20.19 13.69 -14.19
CA GLN A 638 -20.62 15.08 -13.92
C GLN A 638 -21.08 15.25 -12.46
N TYR A 639 -21.92 14.34 -11.96
CA TYR A 639 -22.40 14.36 -10.57
C TYR A 639 -21.25 14.27 -9.56
N LEU A 640 -20.34 13.30 -9.72
CA LEU A 640 -19.16 13.15 -8.85
C LEU A 640 -18.21 14.35 -8.97
N THR A 641 -18.12 15.00 -10.13
CA THR A 641 -17.35 16.24 -10.31
C THR A 641 -17.98 17.41 -9.55
N ALA A 642 -19.31 17.54 -9.57
CA ALA A 642 -20.02 18.55 -8.77
C ALA A 642 -19.86 18.30 -7.26
N GLN A 643 -19.98 17.04 -6.82
CA GLN A 643 -19.76 16.67 -5.42
C GLN A 643 -18.33 16.98 -4.95
N ASN A 644 -17.31 16.67 -5.75
CA ASN A 644 -15.92 17.00 -5.45
C ASN A 644 -15.69 18.52 -5.35
N LYS A 645 -16.29 19.33 -6.23
CA LYS A 645 -16.23 20.82 -6.11
C LYS A 645 -16.87 21.31 -4.80
N GLY A 646 -17.98 20.71 -4.37
CA GLY A 646 -18.61 21.00 -3.08
C GLY A 646 -17.68 20.69 -1.90
N LEU A 647 -17.13 19.47 -1.85
CA LEU A 647 -16.19 19.03 -0.82
C LEU A 647 -14.90 19.87 -0.79
N GLN A 648 -14.36 20.23 -1.97
CA GLN A 648 -13.20 21.11 -2.08
C GLN A 648 -13.47 22.53 -1.54
N THR A 649 -14.70 23.03 -1.73
CA THR A 649 -15.15 24.31 -1.17
C THR A 649 -15.25 24.24 0.35
N GLN A 650 -15.84 23.18 0.91
CA GLN A 650 -15.87 22.93 2.36
C GLN A 650 -14.46 22.77 2.97
N LEU A 651 -13.53 22.13 2.25
CA LEU A 651 -12.13 22.00 2.65
C LEU A 651 -11.39 23.35 2.64
N SER A 652 -11.72 24.25 1.71
CA SER A 652 -11.15 25.61 1.71
C SER A 652 -11.71 26.47 2.85
N GLU A 653 -13.00 26.34 3.16
CA GLU A 653 -13.65 27.11 4.23
C GLU A 653 -13.20 26.65 5.63
N THR A 654 -13.04 25.33 5.83
CA THR A 654 -12.50 24.79 7.09
C THR A 654 -11.03 25.19 7.30
N LYS A 655 -10.20 25.19 6.25
CA LYS A 655 -8.83 25.73 6.30
C LYS A 655 -8.81 27.22 6.67
N ARG A 656 -9.71 28.04 6.12
CA ARG A 656 -9.86 29.45 6.52
C ARG A 656 -10.21 29.59 8.00
N LYS A 657 -11.24 28.88 8.48
CA LYS A 657 -11.66 28.90 9.89
C LYS A 657 -10.55 28.44 10.84
N HIS A 658 -9.74 27.47 10.43
CA HIS A 658 -8.57 27.02 11.21
C HIS A 658 -7.49 28.11 11.30
N ALA A 659 -7.13 28.74 10.18
CA ALA A 659 -6.15 29.84 10.16
C ALA A 659 -6.63 31.07 10.98
N GLU A 660 -7.92 31.40 10.93
CA GLU A 660 -8.53 32.44 11.77
C GLU A 660 -8.48 32.08 13.26
N SER A 661 -8.61 30.80 13.61
CA SER A 661 -8.49 30.31 14.99
C SER A 661 -7.04 30.32 15.48
N GLU A 662 -6.08 29.96 14.63
CA GLU A 662 -4.65 30.13 14.95
C GLU A 662 -4.27 31.60 15.16
N CYS A 663 -4.82 32.52 14.36
CA CYS A 663 -4.55 33.96 14.49
C CYS A 663 -4.99 34.45 15.87
N LYS A 664 -6.23 34.15 16.26
CA LYS A 664 -6.76 34.48 17.60
C LYS A 664 -5.95 33.87 18.73
N SER A 665 -5.55 32.61 18.63
CA SER A 665 -4.72 31.97 19.66
C SER A 665 -3.34 32.66 19.79
N LYS A 666 -2.74 33.10 18.68
CA LYS A 666 -1.48 33.87 18.69
C LYS A 666 -1.68 35.27 19.27
N GLU A 667 -2.81 35.93 18.99
CA GLU A 667 -3.21 37.22 19.59
C GLU A 667 -3.44 37.10 21.10
N GLU A 668 -4.13 36.05 21.56
CA GLU A 668 -4.37 35.76 22.99
C GLU A 668 -3.06 35.53 23.74
N VAL A 669 -2.14 34.73 23.19
CA VAL A 669 -0.80 34.50 23.76
C VAL A 669 0.03 35.80 23.78
N MET A 670 -0.09 36.65 22.76
CA MET A 670 0.56 37.96 22.75
C MET A 670 -0.02 38.89 23.83
N ALA A 671 -1.34 38.88 24.03
CA ALA A 671 -2.01 39.66 25.06
C ALA A 671 -1.69 39.17 26.49
N VAL A 672 -1.42 37.87 26.70
CA VAL A 672 -0.87 37.35 27.95
C VAL A 672 0.53 37.92 28.19
N ARG A 673 1.44 37.80 27.21
CA ARG A 673 2.83 38.27 27.33
C ARG A 673 2.95 39.78 27.55
N LEU A 674 2.04 40.58 26.98
CA LEU A 674 1.97 42.02 27.25
C LEU A 674 1.64 42.29 28.73
N ARG A 675 0.61 41.63 29.29
CA ARG A 675 0.27 41.76 30.72
C ARG A 675 1.37 41.26 31.65
N GLU A 676 2.10 40.22 31.24
CA GLU A 676 3.28 39.73 31.97
C GLU A 676 4.41 40.77 31.96
N ALA A 677 4.68 41.42 30.82
CA ALA A 677 5.67 42.49 30.70
C ALA A 677 5.27 43.74 31.51
N ASP A 678 4.00 44.15 31.47
CA ASP A 678 3.47 45.26 32.28
C ASP A 678 3.62 44.97 33.78
N SER A 679 3.33 43.74 34.21
CA SER A 679 3.52 43.27 35.59
C SER A 679 5.01 43.29 35.99
N MET A 680 5.90 42.81 35.11
CA MET A 680 7.36 42.87 35.33
C MET A 680 7.86 44.32 35.45
N ALA A 681 7.32 45.26 34.67
CA ALA A 681 7.65 46.67 34.75
C ALA A 681 7.21 47.29 36.09
N ALA A 682 5.98 47.02 36.52
CA ALA A 682 5.48 47.47 37.83
C ALA A 682 6.28 46.87 39.01
N VAL A 683 6.71 45.60 38.91
CA VAL A 683 7.60 44.98 39.90
C VAL A 683 9.00 45.61 39.89
N ALA A 684 9.52 46.03 38.74
CA ALA A 684 10.79 46.76 38.65
C ALA A 684 10.69 48.15 39.29
N GLU A 685 9.60 48.90 39.03
CA GLU A 685 9.33 50.20 39.65
C GLU A 685 9.20 50.08 41.18
N MET A 686 8.45 49.10 41.68
CA MET A 686 8.36 48.84 43.12
C MET A 686 9.71 48.47 43.74
N ARG A 687 10.55 47.69 43.05
CA ARG A 687 11.92 47.37 43.51
C ARG A 687 12.82 48.60 43.56
N GLN A 688 12.76 49.47 42.55
CA GLN A 688 13.47 50.76 42.59
C GLN A 688 13.00 51.60 43.78
N ARG A 689 11.68 51.70 44.00
CA ARG A 689 11.13 52.51 45.09
C ARG A 689 11.48 51.96 46.48
N ILE A 690 11.60 50.64 46.63
CA ILE A 690 12.14 50.02 47.85
C ILE A 690 13.60 50.45 48.04
N ALA A 691 14.45 50.32 47.02
CA ALA A 691 15.86 50.71 47.12
C ALA A 691 16.04 52.21 47.46
N GLU A 692 15.22 53.10 46.88
CA GLU A 692 15.19 54.52 47.24
C GLU A 692 14.84 54.75 48.73
N LEU A 693 13.88 54.01 49.27
CA LEU A 693 13.49 54.09 50.68
C LEU A 693 14.54 53.47 51.62
N GLU A 694 15.26 52.43 51.18
CA GLU A 694 16.38 51.86 51.93
C GLU A 694 17.58 52.81 51.97
N ILE A 695 17.87 53.52 50.88
CA ILE A 695 18.87 54.60 50.87
C ILE A 695 18.46 55.71 51.84
N GLN A 696 17.21 56.19 51.79
CA GLN A 696 16.72 57.22 52.72
C GLN A 696 16.73 56.77 54.18
N ARG A 697 16.49 55.49 54.46
CA ARG A 697 16.64 54.90 55.81
C ARG A 697 18.11 54.96 56.27
N GLU A 698 19.03 54.61 55.40
CA GLU A 698 20.47 54.59 55.70
C GLU A 698 21.02 56.02 55.87
N GLU A 699 20.65 56.96 55.01
CA GLU A 699 20.91 58.40 55.14
C GLU A 699 20.37 58.94 56.47
N GLY A 700 19.13 58.59 56.83
CA GLY A 700 18.53 58.96 58.11
C GLY A 700 19.24 58.35 59.33
N MET A 701 19.78 57.14 59.19
CA MET A 701 20.58 56.50 60.25
C MET A 701 21.95 57.16 60.40
N ILE A 702 22.61 57.54 59.30
CA ILE A 702 23.85 58.33 59.29
C ILE A 702 23.61 59.72 59.91
N GLN A 703 22.50 60.38 59.56
CA GLN A 703 22.07 61.64 60.18
C GLN A 703 21.85 61.48 61.69
N GLY A 704 21.29 60.35 62.13
CA GLY A 704 21.17 59.99 63.55
C GLY A 704 22.51 59.77 64.25
N GLN A 705 23.50 59.18 63.57
CA GLN A 705 24.86 59.01 64.10
C GLN A 705 25.60 60.36 64.22
N LEU A 706 25.38 61.29 63.29
CA LEU A 706 25.84 62.69 63.38
C LEU A 706 25.22 63.41 64.59
N ASN A 707 23.90 63.37 64.74
CA ASN A 707 23.22 64.00 65.89
C ASN A 707 23.64 63.39 67.24
N ASN A 708 23.94 62.09 67.29
CA ASN A 708 24.52 61.43 68.47
C ASN A 708 25.98 61.83 68.74
N SER A 709 26.72 62.25 67.71
CA SER A 709 28.10 62.74 67.85
C SER A 709 28.12 64.09 68.56
N ASP A 710 27.27 65.03 68.14
CA ASP A 710 27.09 66.32 68.81
C ASP A 710 26.60 66.13 70.26
N SER A 711 25.64 65.22 70.47
CA SER A 711 25.14 64.87 71.81
C SER A 711 26.25 64.32 72.72
N SER A 712 27.14 63.48 72.19
CA SER A 712 28.30 62.92 72.90
C SER A 712 29.39 63.96 73.21
N GLN A 713 29.45 65.05 72.44
CA GLN A 713 30.33 66.18 72.71
C GLN A 713 29.74 67.09 73.81
N TYR A 714 28.46 67.43 73.73
CA TYR A 714 27.75 68.23 74.73
C TYR A 714 27.70 67.56 76.12
N ILE A 715 27.50 66.25 76.19
CA ILE A 715 27.56 65.46 77.44
C ILE A 715 28.95 65.50 78.10
N ARG A 716 30.01 65.79 77.34
CA ARG A 716 31.38 65.89 77.84
C ARG A 716 31.62 67.24 78.50
N GLU A 717 31.26 68.32 77.81
CA GLU A 717 31.36 69.70 78.31
C GLU A 717 30.50 69.89 79.58
N LEU A 718 29.30 69.31 79.61
CA LEU A 718 28.45 69.30 80.82
C LEU A 718 29.11 68.57 82.00
N LYS A 719 29.82 67.45 81.78
CA LYS A 719 30.53 66.75 82.87
C LYS A 719 31.69 67.59 83.41
N GLU A 720 32.43 68.25 82.53
CA GLU A 720 33.58 69.08 82.87
C GLU A 720 33.15 70.29 83.72
N GLN A 721 32.09 71.01 83.29
CA GLN A 721 31.48 72.09 84.07
C GLN A 721 30.90 71.61 85.41
N ILE A 722 30.28 70.42 85.45
CA ILE A 722 29.73 69.83 86.67
C ILE A 722 30.83 69.50 87.69
N ASP A 723 32.00 69.02 87.26
CA ASP A 723 33.10 68.69 88.17
C ASP A 723 33.91 69.93 88.60
N GLU A 724 33.98 70.97 87.77
CA GLU A 724 34.50 72.30 88.14
C GLU A 724 33.62 72.98 89.22
N LEU A 725 32.28 73.01 89.03
CA LEU A 725 31.34 73.49 90.04
C LEU A 725 31.37 72.64 91.33
N LYS A 726 31.61 71.33 91.25
CA LYS A 726 31.86 70.49 92.44
C LYS A 726 33.20 70.78 93.12
N ALA A 727 34.16 71.44 92.46
CA ALA A 727 35.39 71.91 93.09
C ALA A 727 35.13 73.20 93.88
N GLU A 728 34.50 74.21 93.27
CA GLU A 728 34.10 75.45 93.98
C GLU A 728 33.17 75.17 95.17
N ILE A 729 32.14 74.34 94.98
CA ILE A 729 31.20 74.00 96.05
C ILE A 729 31.88 73.23 97.20
N ARG A 730 32.99 72.51 96.95
CA ARG A 730 33.82 71.91 98.03
C ARG A 730 34.73 72.92 98.73
N LEU A 731 35.12 74.00 98.06
CA LEU A 731 35.89 75.09 98.68
C LEU A 731 35.00 76.00 99.55
N ILE A 732 33.71 76.11 99.22
CA ILE A 732 32.75 76.99 99.90
C ILE A 732 31.93 76.26 100.99
N LYS A 733 31.76 74.93 100.93
CA LYS A 733 30.99 74.16 101.93
C LYS A 733 31.70 73.97 103.28
N GLY A 734 31.76 75.06 104.05
CA GLY A 734 31.50 75.00 105.47
C GLY A 734 30.00 74.93 105.74
N GLN A 735 29.56 74.03 106.64
CA GLN A 735 28.18 73.81 107.09
C GLN A 735 27.17 73.13 106.12
N LYS A 736 26.11 72.58 106.72
CA LYS A 736 24.94 71.87 106.14
C LYS A 736 23.84 72.89 105.71
N PRO A 737 22.79 72.54 104.93
CA PRO A 737 22.18 71.21 104.70
C PRO A 737 21.84 70.97 103.18
N PHE A 738 20.88 70.16 102.67
CA PHE A 738 20.03 69.04 103.17
C PHE A 738 19.58 68.09 102.01
N GLU A 739 18.56 67.25 102.28
CA GLU A 739 17.47 66.70 101.43
C GLU A 739 17.26 67.22 99.98
N ASP A 740 16.73 66.45 99.02
CA ASP A 740 16.46 64.98 98.93
C ASP A 740 16.11 64.55 97.47
N SER A 741 15.81 63.26 97.28
CA SER A 741 14.88 62.65 96.31
C SER A 741 15.38 62.18 94.92
N MET A 742 15.13 60.88 94.70
CA MET A 742 14.93 60.14 93.43
C MET A 742 15.78 60.48 92.20
N GLY A 743 16.75 59.61 91.92
CA GLY A 743 17.14 59.26 90.55
C GLY A 743 16.56 57.89 90.18
N PHE A 744 15.90 57.82 89.02
CA PHE A 744 15.57 56.57 88.33
C PHE A 744 16.39 56.55 87.04
N ASP A 745 17.27 55.57 86.86
CA ASP A 745 17.46 54.86 85.59
C ASP A 745 18.40 53.65 85.78
N GLY A 746 18.59 52.83 84.73
CA GLY A 746 19.72 51.91 84.62
C GLY A 746 19.33 50.43 84.47
N ILE A 747 18.46 50.09 83.52
CA ILE A 747 18.34 48.70 83.06
C ILE A 747 19.67 48.28 82.41
N HIS A 748 20.20 47.12 82.79
CA HIS A 748 21.35 46.53 82.11
C HIS A 748 21.12 45.06 81.72
N ILE A 749 21.68 44.72 80.58
CA ILE A 749 21.74 43.40 79.93
C ILE A 749 22.38 42.35 80.85
N VAL A 750 21.92 41.09 80.77
CA VAL A 750 22.77 39.89 80.68
C VAL A 750 22.00 38.74 80.00
N SER A 751 22.68 38.02 79.11
CA SER A 751 22.26 36.74 78.53
C SER A 751 23.30 35.68 78.89
N HIS A 752 22.86 34.49 79.34
CA HIS A 752 23.66 33.30 79.69
C HIS A 752 22.67 32.15 80.01
N LEU A 753 22.89 30.85 79.74
CA LEU A 753 23.92 30.00 79.11
C LEU A 753 23.16 28.80 78.43
N ALA A 754 23.70 27.83 77.68
CA ALA A 754 25.02 27.20 77.53
C ALA A 754 25.16 26.63 76.08
N VAL A 755 26.33 26.56 75.40
CA VAL A 755 27.57 25.75 75.67
C VAL A 755 27.29 24.25 75.42
N ASP A 756 27.94 23.48 74.53
CA ASP A 756 29.19 23.63 73.71
C ASP A 756 29.11 22.75 72.41
N ASP A 757 29.66 23.12 71.23
CA ASP A 757 31.05 22.97 70.68
C ASP A 757 31.26 21.62 69.91
N ASP A 758 32.09 21.40 68.87
CA ASP A 758 33.28 22.11 68.30
C ASP A 758 33.41 21.88 66.74
N SER A 759 34.33 22.63 66.11
CA SER A 759 34.84 22.88 64.72
C SER A 759 35.09 21.72 63.68
N LEU A 760 35.60 21.86 62.42
CA LEU A 760 36.52 22.80 61.70
C LEU A 760 36.28 22.96 60.15
N HIS A 761 36.75 24.12 59.62
CA HIS A 761 37.33 24.48 58.29
C HIS A 761 37.11 23.76 56.91
N SER A 762 36.68 24.59 55.94
CA SER A 762 37.33 25.00 54.66
C SER A 762 37.54 24.07 53.42
N SER A 763 37.19 24.66 52.26
CA SER A 763 37.82 24.56 50.90
C SER A 763 37.48 23.41 49.92
N ASP A 764 37.03 23.87 48.74
CA ASP A 764 37.39 23.49 47.35
C ASP A 764 36.83 22.22 46.64
N GLU A 765 36.59 22.44 45.33
CA GLU A 765 36.60 21.51 44.17
C GLU A 765 35.43 20.56 43.84
N GLU A 766 35.42 20.14 42.57
CA GLU A 766 34.30 19.50 41.85
C GLU A 766 34.24 17.96 41.98
N LEU A 767 33.03 17.34 41.97
CA LEU A 767 32.47 16.68 40.77
C LEU A 767 31.05 16.11 40.94
N LEU A 768 30.44 15.83 39.77
CA LEU A 768 29.15 15.20 39.48
C LEU A 768 28.71 14.02 40.38
N THR A 769 27.44 13.99 40.82
CA THR A 769 26.39 13.11 40.22
C THR A 769 24.97 13.36 40.79
N ASN A 770 23.96 13.12 39.95
CA ASN A 770 22.52 13.03 40.29
C ASN A 770 22.14 11.52 40.47
N PRO A 771 20.95 11.12 40.98
CA PRO A 771 19.68 11.87 41.02
C PRO A 771 18.94 11.93 42.37
N MET A 772 18.07 12.92 42.53
CA MET A 772 17.10 12.98 43.63
C MET A 772 15.90 12.03 43.44
N VAL A 773 15.45 11.44 44.55
CA VAL A 773 14.03 11.11 44.78
C VAL A 773 13.58 11.95 45.99
N VAL A 774 12.70 12.92 45.77
CA VAL A 774 11.92 13.58 46.84
C VAL A 774 10.53 13.88 46.30
N GLY A 775 9.51 13.64 47.14
CA GLY A 775 8.17 14.18 46.97
C GLY A 775 7.62 14.64 48.32
N ALA A 776 6.52 15.40 48.28
CA ALA A 776 5.78 15.95 49.42
C ALA A 776 6.47 17.14 50.15
N LEU A 777 5.75 18.17 50.64
CA LEU A 777 4.32 18.55 50.44
C LEU A 777 4.09 20.02 50.88
N GLN A 778 2.86 20.50 50.67
CA GLN A 778 2.23 21.70 51.30
C GLN A 778 2.74 23.10 50.89
N ASP A 779 1.93 24.17 50.80
CA ASP A 779 0.45 24.37 50.71
C ASP A 779 0.19 25.84 50.25
N VAL A 780 -1.00 26.39 49.91
CA VAL A 780 -2.39 25.91 49.73
C VAL A 780 -3.11 26.90 48.78
N LEU A 781 -4.18 26.48 48.06
CA LEU A 781 -5.46 27.24 47.89
C LEU A 781 -6.50 26.45 47.06
N TYR A 782 -7.79 26.67 47.34
CA TYR A 782 -9.01 25.93 46.89
C TYR A 782 -9.96 26.85 46.07
N PRO A 783 -11.26 26.54 45.77
CA PRO A 783 -12.02 25.29 45.45
C PRO A 783 -12.69 25.36 44.03
N LEU A 784 -13.16 24.33 43.28
CA LEU A 784 -14.02 23.13 43.45
C LEU A 784 -15.58 23.28 43.25
N SER A 785 -16.08 22.80 42.09
CA SER A 785 -17.35 22.03 41.87
C SER A 785 -18.75 22.71 42.02
N PRO A 786 -19.93 22.07 41.72
CA PRO A 786 -20.26 20.84 40.92
C PRO A 786 -21.60 20.84 40.08
N HIS A 787 -21.85 19.71 39.37
CA HIS A 787 -23.15 18.98 39.14
C HIS A 787 -24.25 19.35 38.09
N ASN A 788 -24.95 18.29 37.65
CA ASN A 788 -26.19 18.23 36.83
C ASN A 788 -27.46 18.21 37.71
N THR A 789 -28.62 18.67 37.20
CA THR A 789 -29.95 17.98 37.32
C THR A 789 -31.05 18.62 36.46
N HIS A 790 -32.19 17.94 36.29
CA HIS A 790 -33.41 18.39 35.57
C HIS A 790 -34.18 19.51 36.31
N PHE A 791 -35.02 20.30 35.61
CA PHE A 791 -36.41 20.64 36.07
C PHE A 791 -37.31 21.16 34.90
N LEU A 792 -38.55 21.61 35.21
CA LEU A 792 -39.77 21.58 34.36
C LEU A 792 -40.13 22.82 33.51
N HIS A 793 -41.12 22.62 32.63
CA HIS A 793 -41.99 23.56 31.88
C HIS A 793 -42.12 25.03 32.37
N GLY A 794 -42.01 25.99 31.44
CA GLY A 794 -43.13 26.45 30.58
C GLY A 794 -44.02 27.63 31.03
N ALA A 795 -43.95 28.75 30.29
CA ALA A 795 -44.93 29.86 30.15
C ALA A 795 -44.51 30.70 28.91
N GLU A 796 -45.35 30.90 27.87
CA GLU A 796 -46.23 32.07 27.61
C GLU A 796 -45.52 33.41 27.26
N SER A 797 -45.96 34.23 26.28
CA SER A 797 -47.02 34.10 25.25
C SER A 797 -46.86 35.15 24.11
N SER A 798 -47.89 35.25 23.23
CA SER A 798 -48.10 36.20 22.09
C SER A 798 -47.35 35.92 20.77
N GLY A 799 -47.95 36.05 19.57
CA GLY A 799 -49.39 36.06 19.22
C GLY A 799 -49.77 36.95 18.02
N LYS A 800 -50.65 36.45 17.12
CA LYS A 800 -51.30 37.11 15.94
C LYS A 800 -50.36 37.42 14.75
N GLU A 801 -50.76 37.57 13.47
CA GLU A 801 -51.93 37.25 12.58
C GLU A 801 -51.48 37.56 11.10
N SER A 802 -52.10 37.17 9.97
CA SER A 802 -53.23 36.29 9.60
C SER A 802 -53.23 36.01 8.06
N ASP A 803 -53.71 34.84 7.63
CA ASP A 803 -54.22 34.47 6.27
C ASP A 803 -53.29 34.53 5.02
N GLY A 804 -53.61 33.78 3.94
CA GLY A 804 -52.77 33.80 2.71
C GLY A 804 -53.13 33.01 1.43
N THR A 805 -53.84 31.86 1.47
CA THR A 805 -54.44 31.11 0.31
C THR A 805 -53.60 30.63 -0.91
N THR A 806 -53.73 29.33 -1.26
CA THR A 806 -53.74 28.70 -2.63
C THR A 806 -52.48 28.82 -3.53
N ASP A 807 -52.07 27.87 -4.40
CA ASP A 807 -52.52 26.51 -4.83
C ASP A 807 -51.36 25.88 -5.68
N SER A 808 -51.29 24.61 -6.12
CA SER A 808 -52.07 23.36 -5.93
C SER A 808 -51.17 22.14 -6.35
N ASP A 809 -51.65 20.90 -6.19
CA ASP A 809 -51.02 19.66 -6.70
C ASP A 809 -51.31 19.40 -8.21
N PRO A 810 -50.73 18.35 -8.83
CA PRO A 810 -51.54 17.12 -8.97
C PRO A 810 -50.81 15.76 -8.86
N ASP A 811 -51.51 14.81 -8.22
CA ASP A 811 -51.68 13.38 -8.54
C ASP A 811 -50.49 12.41 -8.66
N GLU A 812 -50.27 11.63 -7.59
CA GLU A 812 -50.11 10.17 -7.73
C GLU A 812 -51.45 9.51 -8.10
N PRO A 813 -51.42 8.35 -8.78
CA PRO A 813 -52.44 7.32 -8.60
C PRO A 813 -51.83 5.98 -8.19
N ALA A 814 -52.13 5.51 -6.98
CA ALA A 814 -51.81 4.17 -6.53
C ALA A 814 -52.93 3.16 -6.86
N SER A 815 -52.60 1.89 -7.13
CA SER A 815 -53.19 0.74 -6.40
C SER A 815 -52.70 -0.65 -6.84
N ALA A 816 -52.47 -1.51 -5.84
CA ALA A 816 -52.91 -2.90 -5.72
C ALA A 816 -52.39 -4.06 -6.64
N THR A 817 -51.75 -5.03 -5.97
CA THR A 817 -51.92 -6.50 -6.09
C THR A 817 -51.70 -7.24 -7.43
N GLU A 818 -50.60 -8.00 -7.47
CA GLU A 818 -50.56 -9.45 -7.81
C GLU A 818 -49.27 -10.01 -7.14
N ALA A 819 -49.32 -10.95 -6.19
CA ALA A 819 -49.75 -12.36 -6.31
C ALA A 819 -48.85 -13.19 -7.25
N ASN A 820 -47.68 -13.63 -6.74
CA ASN A 820 -46.89 -14.69 -7.37
C ASN A 820 -46.65 -15.82 -6.37
N GLY A 821 -47.26 -16.98 -6.65
CA GLY A 821 -47.10 -18.22 -5.88
C GLY A 821 -46.03 -19.15 -6.47
N GLU A 822 -45.76 -20.23 -5.77
CA GLU A 822 -44.79 -21.25 -6.19
C GLU A 822 -45.33 -22.08 -7.37
N ILE A 823 -44.57 -22.16 -8.48
CA ILE A 823 -44.70 -23.25 -9.45
C ILE A 823 -43.32 -23.88 -9.69
N ILE A 824 -43.05 -24.89 -8.86
CA ILE A 824 -42.50 -26.21 -9.21
C ILE A 824 -41.75 -26.28 -10.55
N PHE A 825 -40.43 -26.49 -10.48
CA PHE A 825 -39.67 -27.15 -11.55
C PHE A 825 -39.41 -28.60 -11.12
N ALA A 826 -40.17 -29.54 -11.69
CA ALA A 826 -40.01 -30.97 -11.42
C ALA A 826 -40.46 -31.81 -12.61
N GLU A 827 -39.54 -32.06 -13.54
CA GLU A 827 -39.56 -33.34 -14.26
C GLU A 827 -38.14 -33.77 -14.62
N ALA A 828 -37.88 -35.06 -14.45
CA ALA A 828 -36.71 -35.78 -14.92
C ALA A 828 -37.20 -36.96 -15.77
N LEU A 829 -36.28 -37.78 -16.28
CA LEU A 829 -36.47 -38.80 -17.32
C LEU A 829 -36.46 -38.20 -18.75
N GLY A 830 -35.67 -38.71 -19.70
CA GLY A 830 -34.59 -39.69 -19.55
C GLY A 830 -34.29 -40.47 -20.82
N LYS A 831 -33.13 -40.23 -21.42
CA LYS A 831 -32.40 -41.14 -22.32
C LYS A 831 -30.96 -40.66 -22.52
#